data_AF-A0AAT9IKB7-F1
#
_entry.id   AF-A0AAT9IKB7-F1
#
_cell.length_a   1.000
_cell.length_b   1.000
_cell.length_c   1.000
_cell.angle_alpha   90.00
_cell.angle_beta   90.00
_cell.angle_gamma   90.00
#
_symmetry.space_group_name_H-M   'P 1'
#
loop_
_entity.id
_entity.type
_entity.pdbx_description
1 polymer ?
#
loop_
_entity_poly.entity_id
_entity_poly.type
_entity_poly.pdbx_seq_one_letter_code
_entity_poly.pdbx_strand_id
1 'polypeptide(L)'
;MTISLARTRVRARILAAAVAFALITTGSVSAAAAATRVTDTFARTVAAGWGSSTSGHPWTTSSPGATSVSGGTAAIAQTPGAATVQSLRTVSTTDSTISATVWAVKPTTAGNGSTISLALRSDGKFSYQARVGLGRTGVTLWLSRFDGSSGREVVLRALKPIKSLPAGARVRAEFSVAGSSPVQVRARIWTEGATTPAWQAVFDDTSSKRITRAGYPAIASYLSASSAANTVRLDDVAVADAAAPTPTPTPTPPPTPPTNTGSSVGSAPVGTTTYAVPARAVFVAPKGTPTGSGTLGDPYGSAAYAVSKAASGSTIVLRGGTYREYVYVGFKKALTIQAYPGEAVWFDGSSPVTGWAKSGDTWVKTGWTHRFDHSVSFTAGRDDTRRFVDEANPLAGYPDQVWVNEKALRQVGSASAVTTGTFYVDEGGKRLVIGTDPTGRNVEASTLARAFKIQGAHTTLRGFGIERYATTLSMMGAVTAEVDDITLENMVVRDNATIGVYAWNDVKNFRRVTLSGNGLMGLGVNNASGVTLTDSIVTGNNAQRFKPAPASGGVKITNAKGARVEGNVVADNIGSGVWFDVNSRDIRVTGNTISGHSTTGIQIELSEKAIIADNHLSRNVLGAKIINSGDVEIWNNTIDAATRALSFAQDERRQADAGLTSIIPWVLDDIRVRNNVLSYGVDSSSCPILAQDSERRLGGAGLGVSMDSNVYYRRDSSTPDNLACWANGASGTKSVKTLAELTAFTGNDRSSALWTGDPILTSSLALRRDVLDAPRAALAALPSDVAASIGVAAGAKRPGAFTAALR
;
A
#
# COMPACT_ATOMS: atom_id res chain seq x y z
N MET A 1 36.23 -18.78 -77.13
CA MET A 1 36.61 -17.79 -78.16
C MET A 1 36.42 -16.40 -77.55
N THR A 2 37.53 -15.85 -77.04
CA THR A 2 37.95 -14.44 -77.11
C THR A 2 36.91 -13.30 -77.20
N ILE A 3 36.99 -12.40 -76.21
CA ILE A 3 37.31 -10.94 -76.31
C ILE A 3 36.39 -10.02 -75.50
N SER A 4 37.10 -9.07 -74.87
CA SER A 4 36.73 -8.01 -73.94
C SER A 4 36.51 -6.66 -74.66
N LEU A 5 35.98 -5.69 -73.90
CA LEU A 5 35.96 -4.21 -74.11
C LEU A 5 34.96 -3.68 -75.16
N ALA A 6 34.31 -2.52 -75.03
CA ALA A 6 34.24 -1.49 -73.99
C ALA A 6 33.09 -0.50 -74.29
N ARG A 7 32.58 0.13 -73.20
CA ARG A 7 32.06 1.50 -73.05
C ARG A 7 31.01 2.04 -74.05
N THR A 8 29.85 2.44 -73.52
CA THR A 8 29.38 3.84 -73.62
C THR A 8 28.43 4.19 -72.47
N ARG A 9 28.57 5.41 -71.92
CA ARG A 9 27.73 5.99 -70.86
C ARG A 9 26.38 6.44 -71.44
N VAL A 10 25.27 6.18 -70.73
CA VAL A 10 24.01 6.93 -70.87
C VAL A 10 23.51 7.32 -69.48
N ARG A 11 23.20 8.61 -69.32
CA ARG A 11 22.59 9.20 -68.12
C ARG A 11 21.12 8.79 -68.05
N ALA A 12 20.68 8.25 -66.91
CA ALA A 12 19.27 8.15 -66.55
C ALA A 12 19.01 8.98 -65.29
N ARG A 13 18.06 9.91 -65.38
CA ARG A 13 17.54 10.69 -64.26
C ARG A 13 16.69 9.77 -63.39
N ILE A 14 17.03 9.62 -62.11
CA ILE A 14 16.17 8.98 -61.10
C ILE A 14 15.72 10.08 -60.14
N LEU A 15 14.39 10.26 -60.06
CA LEU A 15 13.71 11.10 -59.09
C LEU A 15 13.83 10.42 -57.72
N ALA A 16 14.65 10.96 -56.82
CA ALA A 16 14.75 10.50 -55.44
C ALA A 16 13.77 11.29 -54.58
N ALA A 17 12.73 10.63 -54.08
CA ALA A 17 11.90 11.15 -52.99
C ALA A 17 12.70 11.01 -51.69
N ALA A 18 13.21 12.13 -51.17
CA ALA A 18 13.88 12.19 -49.88
C ALA A 18 12.85 12.12 -48.75
N VAL A 19 12.84 11.01 -48.01
CA VAL A 19 12.19 10.92 -46.70
C VAL A 19 13.13 11.58 -45.69
N ALA A 20 12.74 12.76 -45.21
CA ALA A 20 13.45 13.47 -44.15
C ALA A 20 13.24 12.73 -42.82
N PHE A 21 14.30 12.09 -42.31
CA PHE A 21 14.38 11.72 -40.89
C PHE A 21 14.65 13.00 -40.09
N ALA A 22 13.64 13.49 -39.38
CA ALA A 22 13.85 14.48 -38.33
C ALA A 22 14.61 13.82 -37.17
N LEU A 23 15.88 14.19 -36.99
CA LEU A 23 16.61 13.92 -35.75
C LEU A 23 15.89 14.67 -34.61
N ILE A 24 15.21 13.93 -33.74
CA ILE A 24 14.82 14.46 -32.43
C ILE A 24 16.08 14.43 -31.57
N THR A 25 16.76 15.57 -31.48
CA THR A 25 17.78 15.79 -30.45
C THR A 25 17.09 15.78 -29.09
N THR A 26 17.27 14.71 -28.32
CA THR A 26 16.89 14.67 -26.90
C THR A 26 17.76 15.67 -26.14
N GLY A 27 17.19 16.84 -25.83
CA GLY A 27 17.83 17.81 -24.95
C GLY A 27 17.99 17.19 -23.56
N SER A 28 19.24 16.93 -23.15
CA SER A 28 19.57 16.65 -21.76
C SER A 28 19.31 17.91 -20.94
N VAL A 29 18.23 17.93 -20.15
CA VAL A 29 17.99 18.99 -19.17
C VAL A 29 19.03 18.85 -18.07
N SER A 30 20.00 19.74 -18.04
CA SER A 30 20.95 19.85 -16.93
C SER A 30 20.18 20.29 -15.67
N ALA A 31 20.26 19.50 -14.60
CA ALA A 31 19.72 19.91 -13.29
C ALA A 31 20.44 21.20 -12.86
N ALA A 32 19.67 22.27 -12.61
CA ALA A 32 20.24 23.51 -12.09
C ALA A 32 20.99 23.22 -10.77
N ALA A 33 22.26 23.64 -10.69
CA ALA A 33 23.08 23.45 -9.49
C ALA A 33 22.40 24.12 -8.28
N ALA A 34 22.31 23.40 -7.16
CA ALA A 34 21.72 23.93 -5.93
C ALA A 34 22.46 25.20 -5.48
N ALA A 35 21.74 26.30 -5.24
CA ALA A 35 22.36 27.55 -4.86
C ALA A 35 22.98 27.42 -3.46
N THR A 36 24.29 27.65 -3.36
CA THR A 36 24.98 27.73 -2.08
C THR A 36 24.58 29.02 -1.37
N ARG A 37 24.04 28.89 -0.16
CA ARG A 37 23.57 30.02 0.67
C ARG A 37 24.66 30.51 1.61
N VAL A 38 25.44 29.60 2.19
CA VAL A 38 26.53 29.91 3.11
C VAL A 38 27.71 29.00 2.84
N THR A 39 28.91 29.57 2.90
CA THR A 39 30.16 28.83 3.03
C THR A 39 30.98 29.45 4.15
N ASP A 40 31.61 28.60 4.95
CA ASP A 40 32.56 28.99 5.97
C ASP A 40 33.74 28.02 5.97
N THR A 41 34.85 28.50 5.42
CA THR A 41 36.15 27.80 5.42
C THR A 41 36.98 28.13 6.66
N PHE A 42 36.45 28.95 7.58
CA PHE A 42 37.11 29.32 8.83
C PHE A 42 38.56 29.85 8.68
N ALA A 43 38.90 30.41 7.52
CA ALA A 43 40.24 30.93 7.22
C ALA A 43 40.64 32.16 8.08
N ARG A 44 39.69 32.73 8.82
CA ARG A 44 39.89 33.87 9.73
C ARG A 44 40.43 33.45 11.10
N THR A 45 40.85 34.44 11.88
CA THR A 45 41.18 34.26 13.30
C THR A 45 40.20 35.06 14.16
N VAL A 46 39.55 34.38 15.11
CA VAL A 46 38.59 34.98 16.06
C VAL A 46 38.86 34.39 17.45
N ALA A 47 39.20 35.23 18.42
CA ALA A 47 39.59 34.79 19.76
C ALA A 47 38.41 34.27 20.61
N ALA A 48 37.20 34.80 20.40
CA ALA A 48 35.98 34.38 21.09
C ALA A 48 34.78 34.41 20.13
N GLY A 49 34.04 33.30 20.06
CA GLY A 49 32.97 33.10 19.09
C GLY A 49 33.49 32.65 17.73
N TRP A 50 32.58 32.56 16.75
CA TRP A 50 32.95 32.24 15.37
C TRP A 50 33.02 33.46 14.45
N GLY A 51 32.48 34.63 14.80
CA GLY A 51 32.46 35.79 13.90
C GLY A 51 31.59 35.55 12.66
N SER A 52 31.93 36.17 11.52
CA SER A 52 31.17 36.01 10.28
C SER A 52 31.72 34.92 9.37
N SER A 53 30.84 34.14 8.73
CA SER A 53 31.21 33.16 7.72
C SER A 53 31.98 33.77 6.56
N THR A 54 32.68 32.95 5.77
CA THR A 54 33.34 33.38 4.53
C THR A 54 32.37 34.06 3.57
N SER A 55 31.11 33.63 3.54
CA SER A 55 30.04 34.26 2.76
C SER A 55 29.36 35.46 3.45
N GLY A 56 29.90 35.97 4.55
CA GLY A 56 29.47 37.22 5.21
C GLY A 56 28.34 37.09 6.24
N HIS A 57 27.83 35.88 6.53
CA HIS A 57 26.75 35.70 7.50
C HIS A 57 27.30 35.60 8.94
N PRO A 58 26.82 36.42 9.90
CA PRO A 58 27.30 36.36 11.28
C PRO A 58 26.83 35.09 11.99
N TRP A 59 27.76 34.39 12.64
CA TRP A 59 27.42 33.33 13.60
C TRP A 59 26.98 33.93 14.94
N THR A 60 25.79 33.56 15.39
CA THR A 60 25.37 33.80 16.77
C THR A 60 25.84 32.65 17.65
N THR A 61 26.69 32.91 18.64
CA THR A 61 27.29 31.88 19.49
C THR A 61 26.79 31.95 20.93
N SER A 62 26.30 30.83 21.48
CA SER A 62 25.77 30.77 22.86
C SER A 62 26.85 30.91 23.95
N SER A 63 28.10 30.56 23.63
CA SER A 63 29.21 30.54 24.59
C SER A 63 30.50 31.03 23.93
N PRO A 64 30.64 32.33 23.63
CA PRO A 64 31.77 32.86 22.87
C PRO A 64 33.13 32.50 23.47
N GLY A 65 33.29 32.52 24.79
CA GLY A 65 34.55 32.15 25.45
C GLY A 65 34.96 30.67 25.32
N ALA A 66 34.03 29.79 24.93
CA ALA A 66 34.30 28.36 24.69
C ALA A 66 34.49 28.03 23.21
N THR A 67 34.47 29.04 22.34
CA THR A 67 34.52 28.87 20.88
C THR A 67 35.49 29.86 20.27
N SER A 68 36.23 29.44 19.26
CA SER A 68 37.19 30.31 18.57
C SER A 68 37.38 29.84 17.13
N VAL A 69 38.05 30.66 16.32
CA VAL A 69 38.50 30.27 14.98
C VAL A 69 40.00 30.56 14.91
N SER A 70 40.78 29.55 14.54
CA SER A 70 42.23 29.70 14.37
C SER A 70 42.80 28.57 13.52
N GLY A 71 43.84 28.87 12.73
CA GLY A 71 44.51 27.88 11.90
C GLY A 71 43.58 27.22 10.87
N GLY A 72 42.67 28.01 10.29
CA GLY A 72 41.73 27.55 9.26
C GLY A 72 40.59 26.68 9.76
N THR A 73 40.33 26.61 11.07
CA THR A 73 39.29 25.74 11.63
C THR A 73 38.57 26.42 12.78
N ALA A 74 37.27 26.13 12.94
CA ALA A 74 36.56 26.45 14.17
C ALA A 74 36.95 25.47 15.28
N ALA A 75 36.98 25.97 16.51
CA ALA A 75 37.21 25.18 17.70
C ALA A 75 36.07 25.39 18.71
N ILE A 76 35.70 24.31 19.38
CA ILE A 76 34.81 24.30 20.54
C ILE A 76 35.55 23.61 21.68
N ALA A 77 35.92 24.38 22.69
CA ALA A 77 36.46 23.86 23.95
C ALA A 77 35.29 23.28 24.77
N GLN A 78 35.27 21.97 24.93
CA GLN A 78 34.18 21.25 25.58
C GLN A 78 34.57 20.84 27.00
N THR A 79 33.77 21.27 27.96
CA THR A 79 33.80 20.78 29.34
C THR A 79 32.73 19.70 29.54
N PRO A 80 32.95 18.72 30.43
CA PRO A 80 32.02 17.61 30.62
C PRO A 80 30.62 18.11 31.02
N GLY A 81 29.58 17.64 30.31
CA GLY A 81 28.19 18.02 30.55
C GLY A 81 27.75 19.34 29.91
N ALA A 82 28.67 20.12 29.31
CA ALA A 82 28.34 21.38 28.68
C ALA A 82 27.86 21.22 27.24
N ALA A 83 26.99 22.15 26.82
CA ALA A 83 26.53 22.28 25.44
C ALA A 83 26.77 23.70 24.91
N THR A 84 27.02 23.82 23.61
CA THR A 84 27.10 25.10 22.92
C THR A 84 26.29 25.06 21.62
N VAL A 85 25.81 26.22 21.17
CA VAL A 85 25.09 26.37 19.89
C VAL A 85 25.64 27.55 19.12
N GLN A 86 25.88 27.35 17.82
CA GLN A 86 26.29 28.37 16.86
C GLN A 86 25.24 28.41 15.74
N SER A 87 24.62 29.55 15.48
CA SER A 87 23.48 29.66 14.56
C SER A 87 23.66 30.75 13.51
N LEU A 88 23.24 30.48 12.28
CA LEU A 88 23.23 31.43 11.15
C LEU A 88 21.85 32.09 11.05
N ARG A 89 21.50 32.96 12.00
CA ARG A 89 20.13 33.51 12.14
C ARG A 89 19.69 34.42 10.99
N THR A 90 20.63 34.93 10.20
CA THR A 90 20.35 35.73 9.00
C THR A 90 19.94 34.87 7.80
N VAL A 91 19.98 33.53 7.94
CA VAL A 91 19.58 32.56 6.92
C VAL A 91 18.34 31.83 7.39
N SER A 92 17.27 31.88 6.60
CA SER A 92 16.03 31.15 6.86
C SER A 92 15.73 30.26 5.67
N THR A 93 15.62 28.95 5.90
CA THR A 93 15.41 27.95 4.84
C THR A 93 14.36 26.95 5.25
N THR A 94 13.53 26.54 4.29
CA THR A 94 12.62 25.40 4.43
C THR A 94 13.32 24.15 3.90
N ASP A 95 13.91 24.20 2.72
CA ASP A 95 14.56 23.05 2.10
C ASP A 95 16.06 23.32 1.93
N SER A 96 16.89 22.68 2.75
CA SER A 96 18.33 22.94 2.80
C SER A 96 19.14 21.70 3.13
N THR A 97 20.42 21.74 2.74
CA THR A 97 21.45 20.81 3.19
C THR A 97 22.54 21.60 3.91
N ILE A 98 22.96 21.12 5.07
CA ILE A 98 24.15 21.60 5.80
C ILE A 98 25.20 20.50 5.81
N SER A 99 26.45 20.88 5.57
CA SER A 99 27.62 20.00 5.65
C SER A 99 28.66 20.57 6.60
N ALA A 100 29.47 19.70 7.21
CA ALA A 100 30.66 20.09 7.97
C ALA A 100 31.65 18.92 8.05
N THR A 101 32.93 19.24 8.16
CA THR A 101 33.97 18.33 8.63
C THR A 101 34.11 18.48 10.13
N VAL A 102 34.08 17.38 10.89
CA VAL A 102 34.14 17.40 12.36
C VAL A 102 35.15 16.38 12.90
N TRP A 103 35.91 16.76 13.92
CA TRP A 103 36.81 15.84 14.62
C TRP A 103 37.13 16.29 16.03
N ALA A 104 37.33 15.33 16.92
CA ALA A 104 37.84 15.58 18.25
C ALA A 104 39.37 15.62 18.22
N VAL A 105 39.99 16.58 18.91
CA VAL A 105 41.44 16.70 19.02
C VAL A 105 42.04 15.49 19.75
N LYS A 106 41.35 15.00 20.79
CA LYS A 106 41.71 13.77 21.50
C LYS A 106 40.67 12.67 21.23
N PRO A 107 41.07 11.41 21.01
CA PRO A 107 40.13 10.32 20.88
C PRO A 107 39.36 10.11 22.19
N THR A 108 38.10 9.66 22.09
CA THR A 108 37.31 9.31 23.27
C THR A 108 37.78 7.98 23.82
N THR A 109 38.38 8.00 25.01
CA THR A 109 38.87 6.79 25.71
C THR A 109 37.95 6.37 26.86
N ALA A 110 37.16 7.29 27.41
CA ALA A 110 36.18 7.07 28.48
C ALA A 110 34.88 7.84 28.23
N GLY A 111 33.77 7.34 28.77
CA GLY A 111 32.44 7.94 28.61
C GLY A 111 31.84 7.79 27.20
N ASN A 112 30.85 8.64 26.91
CA ASN A 112 30.11 8.66 25.64
C ASN A 112 30.66 9.66 24.60
N GLY A 113 31.69 10.44 24.95
CA GLY A 113 32.39 11.35 24.04
C GLY A 113 31.58 12.58 23.64
N SER A 114 32.03 13.20 22.55
CA SER A 114 31.47 14.43 21.99
C SER A 114 30.37 14.12 20.99
N THR A 115 29.27 14.88 21.04
CA THR A 115 28.23 14.88 20.00
C THR A 115 28.18 16.24 19.33
N ILE A 116 28.28 16.26 18.00
CA ILE A 116 28.08 17.46 17.18
C ILE A 116 26.79 17.30 16.38
N SER A 117 25.86 18.22 16.54
CA SER A 117 24.58 18.23 15.83
C SER A 117 24.59 19.27 14.73
N LEU A 118 24.37 18.84 13.48
CA LEU A 118 23.99 19.73 12.39
C LEU A 118 22.47 19.88 12.41
N ALA A 119 21.97 21.11 12.55
CA ALA A 119 20.55 21.38 12.72
C ALA A 119 20.00 22.24 11.57
N LEU A 120 18.80 21.90 11.12
CA LEU A 120 18.04 22.61 10.09
C LEU A 120 16.60 22.83 10.57
N ARG A 121 15.92 23.82 9.96
CA ARG A 121 14.62 24.34 10.42
C ARG A 121 14.62 24.68 11.91
N SER A 122 15.75 25.21 12.41
CA SER A 122 15.87 25.58 13.81
C SER A 122 15.20 26.92 14.08
N ASP A 123 14.52 27.04 15.21
CA ASP A 123 14.08 28.32 15.76
C ASP A 123 14.55 28.56 17.20
N GLY A 124 15.33 27.63 17.76
CA GLY A 124 15.83 27.66 19.13
C GLY A 124 14.96 26.86 20.12
N LYS A 125 13.75 26.44 19.70
CA LYS A 125 12.88 25.51 20.45
C LYS A 125 12.65 24.22 19.67
N PHE A 126 12.55 24.32 18.35
CA PHE A 126 12.34 23.19 17.46
C PHE A 126 13.51 23.09 16.49
N SER A 127 13.85 21.85 16.10
CA SER A 127 14.81 21.59 15.01
C SER A 127 14.75 20.14 14.58
N TYR A 128 15.13 19.87 13.33
CA TYR A 128 15.67 18.56 12.98
C TYR A 128 17.19 18.59 13.10
N GLN A 129 17.80 17.49 13.52
CA GLN A 129 19.24 17.38 13.72
C GLN A 129 19.80 16.06 13.17
N ALA A 130 20.93 16.14 12.49
CA ALA A 130 21.86 15.02 12.37
C ALA A 130 22.92 15.13 13.47
N ARG A 131 22.93 14.16 14.38
CA ARG A 131 23.85 14.13 15.52
C ARG A 131 24.99 13.16 15.24
N VAL A 132 26.22 13.66 15.29
CA VAL A 132 27.46 12.91 15.06
C VAL A 132 28.15 12.67 16.40
N GLY A 133 28.01 11.46 16.93
CA GLY A 133 28.60 11.04 18.21
C GLY A 133 29.95 10.38 18.02
N LEU A 134 31.01 11.09 18.39
CA LEU A 134 32.38 10.62 18.39
C LEU A 134 32.62 9.76 19.64
N GLY A 135 32.33 8.47 19.54
CA GLY A 135 32.42 7.52 20.65
C GLY A 135 33.71 6.68 20.65
N ARG A 136 33.88 5.87 21.69
CA ARG A 136 35.05 4.98 21.89
C ARG A 136 35.28 3.98 20.75
N THR A 137 34.19 3.49 20.15
CA THR A 137 34.20 2.42 19.15
C THR A 137 33.64 2.91 17.81
N GLY A 138 34.05 4.11 17.41
CA GLY A 138 33.62 4.74 16.16
C GLY A 138 32.51 5.77 16.34
N VAL A 139 31.82 6.09 15.25
CA VAL A 139 30.93 7.25 15.14
C VAL A 139 29.49 6.82 14.95
N THR A 140 28.64 7.23 15.88
CA THR A 140 27.19 7.04 15.80
C THR A 140 26.55 8.24 15.13
N LEU A 141 25.61 8.00 14.22
CA LEU A 141 24.81 8.99 13.53
C LEU A 141 23.36 8.84 13.97
N TRP A 142 22.77 9.89 14.54
CA TRP A 142 21.33 9.95 14.81
C TRP A 142 20.66 11.00 13.93
N LEU A 143 19.43 10.70 13.52
CA LEU A 143 18.45 11.70 13.10
C LEU A 143 17.51 11.94 14.27
N SER A 144 17.32 13.19 14.65
CA SER A 144 16.46 13.56 15.76
C SER A 144 15.59 14.77 15.43
N ARG A 145 14.42 14.85 16.05
CA ARG A 145 13.58 16.05 16.10
C ARG A 145 13.50 16.55 17.53
N PHE A 146 13.64 17.85 17.72
CA PHE A 146 13.42 18.51 19.01
C PHE A 146 12.06 19.21 19.00
N ASP A 147 11.22 18.87 19.98
CA ASP A 147 9.83 19.29 20.06
C ASP A 147 9.59 20.32 21.18
N GLY A 148 9.97 21.57 20.94
CA GLY A 148 9.55 22.71 21.76
C GLY A 148 10.47 23.07 22.93
N SER A 149 10.00 23.95 23.81
CA SER A 149 10.80 24.59 24.87
C SER A 149 11.29 23.64 25.98
N SER A 150 10.77 22.42 26.07
CA SER A 150 11.28 21.39 26.98
C SER A 150 12.55 20.71 26.45
N GLY A 151 12.93 20.96 25.18
CA GLY A 151 14.08 20.32 24.56
C GLY A 151 13.92 18.80 24.42
N ARG A 152 12.69 18.29 24.44
CA ARG A 152 12.46 16.84 24.30
C ARG A 152 12.96 16.37 22.94
N GLU A 153 14.01 15.56 22.99
CA GLU A 153 14.54 14.89 21.83
C GLU A 153 13.64 13.68 21.47
N VAL A 154 13.32 13.58 20.19
CA VAL A 154 12.73 12.39 19.57
C VAL A 154 13.76 11.86 18.57
N VAL A 155 14.40 10.73 18.90
CA VAL A 155 15.30 10.04 17.98
C VAL A 155 14.46 9.37 16.89
N LEU A 156 14.61 9.83 15.65
CA LEU A 156 13.91 9.33 14.47
C LEU A 156 14.64 8.12 13.85
N ARG A 157 15.98 8.14 13.88
CA ARG A 157 16.82 7.05 13.40
C ARG A 157 18.18 7.07 14.08
N ALA A 158 18.78 5.89 14.30
CA ALA A 158 20.12 5.75 14.86
C ALA A 158 20.92 4.69 14.10
N LEU A 159 22.13 5.02 13.68
CA LEU A 159 23.05 4.13 12.98
C LEU A 159 24.45 4.31 13.53
N LYS A 160 25.34 3.33 13.35
CA LYS A 160 26.78 3.51 13.59
C LYS A 160 27.56 3.21 12.29
N PRO A 161 27.62 4.15 11.33
CA PRO A 161 28.25 3.91 10.03
C PRO A 161 29.77 3.70 10.12
N ILE A 162 30.46 4.43 11.01
CA ILE A 162 31.90 4.31 11.20
C ILE A 162 32.15 3.44 12.45
N LYS A 163 32.70 2.23 12.27
CA LYS A 163 32.89 1.24 13.36
C LYS A 163 34.17 1.42 14.17
N SER A 164 35.11 2.20 13.66
CA SER A 164 36.32 2.62 14.36
C SER A 164 36.75 3.97 13.79
N LEU A 165 37.24 4.86 14.64
CA LEU A 165 37.74 6.17 14.22
C LEU A 165 39.18 6.32 14.75
N PRO A 166 40.20 6.26 13.88
CA PRO A 166 41.58 6.49 14.28
C PRO A 166 41.77 7.88 14.91
N ALA A 167 42.78 8.02 15.78
CA ALA A 167 43.13 9.32 16.34
C ALA A 167 43.49 10.31 15.21
N GLY A 168 42.95 11.53 15.29
CA GLY A 168 43.14 12.56 14.27
C GLY A 168 42.32 12.39 12.99
N ALA A 169 41.56 11.29 12.84
CA ALA A 169 40.68 11.12 11.69
C ALA A 169 39.52 12.12 11.74
N ARG A 170 39.18 12.67 10.57
CA ARG A 170 38.10 13.65 10.42
C ARG A 170 36.86 13.00 9.81
N VAL A 171 35.69 13.45 10.22
CA VAL A 171 34.40 12.94 9.77
C VAL A 171 33.71 14.01 8.96
N ARG A 172 33.48 13.73 7.68
CA ARG A 172 32.57 14.54 6.85
C ARG A 172 31.14 14.15 7.20
N ALA A 173 30.30 15.13 7.48
CA ALA A 173 28.90 14.96 7.81
C ALA A 173 28.04 15.85 6.92
N GLU A 174 26.96 15.28 6.39
CA GLU A 174 25.94 16.01 5.65
C GLU A 174 24.56 15.70 6.20
N PHE A 175 23.72 16.74 6.22
CA PHE A 175 22.37 16.68 6.73
C PHE A 175 21.43 17.49 5.84
N SER A 176 20.37 16.85 5.33
CA SER A 176 19.38 17.45 4.43
C SER A 176 17.99 17.35 5.04
N VAL A 177 17.24 18.45 4.96
CA VAL A 177 15.81 18.52 5.28
C VAL A 177 15.07 19.14 4.10
N ALA A 178 14.06 18.46 3.58
CA ALA A 178 13.29 18.93 2.42
C ALA A 178 11.81 18.53 2.48
N GLY A 179 10.93 19.32 1.87
CA GLY A 179 9.51 19.02 1.73
C GLY A 179 8.66 19.33 2.96
N SER A 180 7.34 19.16 2.83
CA SER A 180 6.34 19.53 3.85
C SER A 180 5.41 18.39 4.29
N SER A 181 5.23 17.35 3.47
CA SER A 181 4.51 16.13 3.83
C SER A 181 4.85 14.95 2.87
N PRO A 182 5.76 14.03 3.25
CA PRO A 182 6.58 14.08 4.46
C PRO A 182 7.58 15.24 4.44
N VAL A 183 8.08 15.61 5.62
CA VAL A 183 9.38 16.29 5.71
C VAL A 183 10.46 15.22 5.64
N GLN A 184 11.21 15.19 4.55
CA GLN A 184 12.29 14.23 4.33
C GLN A 184 13.54 14.67 5.09
N VAL A 185 14.04 13.81 5.98
CA VAL A 185 15.17 14.06 6.87
C VAL A 185 16.26 13.04 6.57
N ARG A 186 17.42 13.48 6.09
CA ARG A 186 18.48 12.58 5.60
C ARG A 186 19.84 13.00 6.14
N ALA A 187 20.68 12.03 6.51
CA ALA A 187 22.06 12.28 6.91
C ALA A 187 23.01 11.18 6.43
N ARG A 188 24.27 11.55 6.23
CA ARG A 188 25.37 10.62 5.96
C ARG A 188 26.65 11.12 6.61
N ILE A 189 27.48 10.16 7.04
CA ILE A 189 28.82 10.43 7.56
C ILE A 189 29.85 9.48 6.94
N TRP A 190 31.06 9.98 6.74
CA TRP A 190 32.20 9.19 6.29
C TRP A 190 33.51 9.80 6.76
N THR A 191 34.57 9.00 6.81
CA THR A 191 35.91 9.51 7.12
C THR A 191 36.41 10.34 5.93
N GLU A 192 37.02 11.49 6.22
CA GLU A 192 37.61 12.36 5.20
C GLU A 192 38.61 11.59 4.33
N GLY A 193 38.57 11.83 3.01
CA GLY A 193 39.34 11.07 2.01
C GLY A 193 38.67 9.79 1.51
N ALA A 194 37.64 9.28 2.20
CA ALA A 194 36.81 8.19 1.68
C ALA A 194 35.79 8.71 0.64
N THR A 195 35.34 7.81 -0.24
CA THR A 195 34.27 8.11 -1.19
C THR A 195 32.98 8.47 -0.48
N THR A 196 32.32 9.55 -0.92
CA THR A 196 31.04 9.98 -0.36
C THR A 196 30.01 8.85 -0.49
N PRO A 197 29.44 8.35 0.63
CA PRO A 197 28.44 7.30 0.59
C PRO A 197 27.08 7.84 0.13
N ALA A 198 26.18 6.94 -0.26
CA ALA A 198 24.76 7.27 -0.36
C ALA A 198 24.21 7.77 1.01
N TRP A 199 23.05 8.41 1.02
CA TRP A 199 22.38 8.80 2.27
C TRP A 199 22.20 7.57 3.18
N GLN A 200 22.80 7.61 4.37
CA GLN A 200 22.87 6.44 5.26
C GLN A 200 21.67 6.38 6.20
N ALA A 201 21.35 7.51 6.84
CA ALA A 201 20.15 7.68 7.64
C ALA A 201 19.12 8.45 6.83
N VAL A 202 17.95 7.87 6.62
CA VAL A 202 16.82 8.49 5.91
C VAL A 202 15.56 8.28 6.74
N PHE A 203 14.75 9.32 6.91
CA PHE A 203 13.50 9.30 7.65
C PHE A 203 12.51 10.29 7.03
N ASP A 204 11.28 9.85 6.76
CA ASP A 204 10.21 10.68 6.22
C ASP A 204 9.25 11.05 7.36
N ASP A 205 9.41 12.25 7.92
CA ASP A 205 8.56 12.70 9.03
C ASP A 205 7.19 13.12 8.52
N THR A 206 6.24 12.20 8.62
CA THR A 206 4.81 12.39 8.33
C THR A 206 4.00 12.77 9.57
N SER A 207 4.63 12.86 10.74
CA SER A 207 3.92 13.09 12.00
C SER A 207 3.27 14.47 12.04
N SER A 208 2.25 14.65 12.88
CA SER A 208 1.63 15.97 13.10
C SER A 208 2.57 16.97 13.78
N LYS A 209 3.67 16.49 14.38
CA LYS A 209 4.69 17.30 15.04
C LYS A 209 5.86 17.67 14.11
N ARG A 210 5.82 17.21 12.85
CA ARG A 210 6.84 17.53 11.86
C ARG A 210 7.01 19.04 11.69
N ILE A 211 8.25 19.49 11.54
CA ILE A 211 8.56 20.93 11.45
C ILE A 211 8.50 21.32 9.98
N THR A 212 7.39 21.94 9.55
CA THR A 212 7.19 22.39 8.16
C THR A 212 7.62 23.83 7.90
N ARG A 213 7.79 24.63 8.96
CA ARG A 213 8.20 26.03 8.86
C ARG A 213 9.67 26.18 8.50
N ALA A 214 10.00 27.28 7.82
CA ALA A 214 11.39 27.70 7.64
C ALA A 214 12.06 27.96 8.99
N GLY A 215 13.37 27.73 9.05
CA GLY A 215 14.19 28.07 10.20
C GLY A 215 15.65 28.21 9.81
N TYR A 216 16.49 28.54 10.80
CA TYR A 216 17.90 28.78 10.57
C TYR A 216 18.74 27.50 10.70
N PRO A 217 19.85 27.39 9.94
CA PRO A 217 20.88 26.40 10.20
C PRO A 217 21.60 26.68 11.51
N ALA A 218 21.94 25.63 12.24
CA ALA A 218 22.75 25.73 13.45
C ALA A 218 23.66 24.51 13.62
N ILE A 219 24.74 24.70 14.35
CA ILE A 219 25.62 23.64 14.83
C ILE A 219 25.55 23.66 16.34
N ALA A 220 25.15 22.55 16.95
CA ALA A 220 25.20 22.38 18.39
C ALA A 220 26.29 21.37 18.76
N SER A 221 26.85 21.51 19.95
CA SER A 221 27.79 20.55 20.50
C SER A 221 27.40 20.18 21.92
N TYR A 222 27.68 18.95 22.32
CA TYR A 222 27.55 18.47 23.69
C TYR A 222 28.68 17.50 23.99
N LEU A 223 29.27 17.60 25.18
CA LEU A 223 30.19 16.59 25.69
C LEU A 223 29.52 15.84 26.85
N SER A 224 29.49 14.51 26.77
CA SER A 224 28.94 13.71 27.86
C SER A 224 29.66 13.99 29.17
N ALA A 225 28.91 14.17 30.26
CA ALA A 225 29.46 14.39 31.60
C ALA A 225 30.40 13.27 32.07
N SER A 226 30.27 12.07 31.48
CA SER A 226 31.14 10.91 31.73
C SER A 226 32.48 10.95 30.99
N SER A 227 32.76 11.98 30.19
CA SER A 227 33.93 12.08 29.31
C SER A 227 34.89 13.16 29.81
N ALA A 228 36.18 13.01 29.53
CA ALA A 228 37.17 14.04 29.83
C ALA A 228 37.01 15.26 28.91
N ALA A 229 37.42 16.43 29.41
CA ALA A 229 37.42 17.67 28.63
C ALA A 229 38.20 17.51 27.32
N ASN A 230 37.66 18.07 26.24
CA ASN A 230 38.21 17.91 24.90
C ASN A 230 38.00 19.17 24.06
N THR A 231 38.62 19.22 22.89
CA THR A 231 38.30 20.22 21.87
C THR A 231 37.77 19.51 20.65
N VAL A 232 36.61 19.94 20.15
CA VAL A 232 36.12 19.53 18.84
C VAL A 232 36.42 20.64 17.85
N ARG A 233 36.93 20.26 16.69
CA ARG A 233 37.22 21.14 15.57
C ARG A 233 36.20 20.91 14.47
N LEU A 234 35.88 21.99 13.77
CA LEU A 234 35.03 21.97 12.59
C LEU A 234 35.69 22.74 11.45
N ASP A 235 35.40 22.29 10.24
CA ASP A 235 35.85 22.95 9.01
C ASP A 235 34.84 22.73 7.88
N ASP A 236 34.97 23.49 6.79
CA ASP A 236 34.17 23.38 5.57
C ASP A 236 32.66 23.35 5.83
N VAL A 237 32.16 24.31 6.61
CA VAL A 237 30.73 24.42 6.83
C VAL A 237 30.08 25.04 5.61
N ALA A 238 29.14 24.34 4.99
CA ALA A 238 28.36 24.87 3.89
C ALA A 238 26.87 24.65 4.13
N VAL A 239 26.07 25.64 3.74
CA VAL A 239 24.61 25.52 3.65
C VAL A 239 24.24 25.80 2.21
N ALA A 240 23.57 24.85 1.58
CA ALA A 240 23.01 25.00 0.26
C ALA A 240 21.51 24.76 0.32
N ASP A 241 20.78 25.23 -0.69
CA ASP A 241 19.44 24.73 -0.94
C ASP A 241 19.53 23.20 -1.03
N ALA A 242 18.54 22.50 -0.47
CA ALA A 242 18.46 21.06 -0.71
C ALA A 242 18.36 20.92 -2.22
N ALA A 243 19.20 20.05 -2.81
CA ALA A 243 19.08 19.76 -4.23
C ALA A 243 17.61 19.51 -4.51
N ALA A 244 17.00 20.35 -5.35
CA ALA A 244 15.67 20.07 -5.89
C ALA A 244 15.76 18.60 -6.29
N PRO A 245 14.87 17.74 -5.78
CA PRO A 245 15.01 16.32 -5.97
C PRO A 245 15.36 16.15 -7.43
N THR A 246 16.57 15.63 -7.73
CA THR A 246 16.85 15.17 -9.08
C THR A 246 15.59 14.43 -9.44
N PRO A 247 14.90 14.74 -10.55
CA PRO A 247 13.78 13.92 -10.92
C PRO A 247 14.37 12.52 -10.95
N THR A 248 14.10 11.74 -9.88
CA THR A 248 13.93 10.31 -9.98
C THR A 248 13.18 10.22 -11.27
N PRO A 249 13.75 9.58 -12.33
CA PRO A 249 13.15 9.58 -13.65
C PRO A 249 11.68 9.49 -13.38
N THR A 250 10.93 10.58 -13.69
CA THR A 250 9.50 10.55 -13.47
C THR A 250 9.15 9.20 -14.04
N PRO A 251 8.63 8.23 -13.25
CA PRO A 251 8.18 7.00 -13.86
C PRO A 251 7.34 7.53 -15.00
N THR A 252 7.81 7.32 -16.24
CA THR A 252 7.27 7.97 -17.44
C THR A 252 5.79 8.05 -17.16
N PRO A 253 5.19 9.27 -17.08
CA PRO A 253 3.80 9.40 -16.60
C PRO A 253 3.09 8.23 -17.25
N PRO A 254 2.56 7.26 -16.46
CA PRO A 254 2.19 5.96 -17.00
C PRO A 254 1.51 6.28 -18.31
N PRO A 255 2.07 5.81 -19.44
CA PRO A 255 1.79 6.35 -20.77
C PRO A 255 0.31 6.62 -20.79
N THR A 256 -0.10 7.86 -21.10
CA THR A 256 -1.50 8.32 -21.19
C THR A 256 -2.38 7.09 -21.25
N PRO A 257 -3.16 6.75 -20.19
CA PRO A 257 -3.65 5.39 -19.95
C PRO A 257 -3.97 4.81 -21.31
N PRO A 258 -3.22 3.77 -21.76
CA PRO A 258 -3.37 3.30 -23.12
C PRO A 258 -4.86 3.19 -23.30
N THR A 259 -5.41 3.89 -24.29
CA THR A 259 -6.76 3.65 -24.77
C THR A 259 -6.93 2.15 -24.67
N ASN A 260 -7.77 1.70 -23.74
CA ASN A 260 -7.68 0.37 -23.17
C ASN A 260 -8.05 -0.61 -24.29
N THR A 261 -7.04 -0.97 -25.07
CA THR A 261 -7.06 -1.94 -26.15
C THR A 261 -6.18 -3.09 -25.67
N GLY A 262 -6.64 -3.74 -24.59
CA GLY A 262 -6.19 -5.05 -24.11
C GLY A 262 -4.85 -5.09 -23.35
N SER A 263 -4.85 -4.87 -22.03
CA SER A 263 -3.70 -5.20 -21.17
C SER A 263 -4.14 -5.84 -19.85
N SER A 264 -3.60 -7.03 -19.55
CA SER A 264 -4.06 -7.97 -18.50
C SER A 264 -4.09 -7.40 -17.07
N VAL A 265 -5.21 -7.53 -16.36
CA VAL A 265 -5.35 -7.30 -14.92
C VAL A 265 -5.10 -8.61 -14.16
N GLY A 266 -4.64 -8.53 -12.92
CA GLY A 266 -4.30 -9.69 -12.09
C GLY A 266 -2.89 -10.22 -12.32
N SER A 267 -2.57 -11.30 -11.60
CA SER A 267 -1.29 -11.99 -11.77
C SER A 267 -1.13 -12.50 -13.19
N ALA A 268 0.08 -12.41 -13.73
CA ALA A 268 0.45 -13.23 -14.86
C ALA A 268 0.19 -14.72 -14.54
N PRO A 269 -0.18 -15.56 -15.53
CA PRO A 269 -0.34 -17.00 -15.29
C PRO A 269 0.93 -17.59 -14.65
N VAL A 270 0.77 -18.44 -13.63
CA VAL A 270 1.91 -19.05 -12.93
C VAL A 270 2.79 -19.80 -13.93
N GLY A 271 4.09 -19.53 -13.92
CA GLY A 271 5.05 -20.07 -14.89
C GLY A 271 5.27 -19.24 -16.15
N THR A 272 4.66 -18.06 -16.28
CA THR A 272 4.88 -17.18 -17.45
C THR A 272 5.76 -15.96 -17.15
N THR A 273 6.09 -15.72 -15.88
CA THR A 273 6.93 -14.57 -15.50
C THR A 273 8.40 -14.82 -15.81
N THR A 274 9.14 -13.77 -16.18
CA THR A 274 10.56 -13.84 -16.59
C THR A 274 11.43 -12.92 -15.73
N TYR A 275 11.41 -13.11 -14.41
CA TYR A 275 12.20 -12.29 -13.48
C TYR A 275 13.71 -12.56 -13.61
N ALA A 276 14.52 -11.52 -13.80
CA ALA A 276 15.98 -11.67 -13.87
C ALA A 276 16.52 -12.42 -12.64
N VAL A 277 17.46 -13.34 -12.89
CA VAL A 277 18.14 -14.13 -11.86
C VAL A 277 19.46 -13.44 -11.49
N PRO A 278 19.61 -12.91 -10.26
CA PRO A 278 20.84 -12.27 -9.85
C PRO A 278 22.01 -13.25 -9.76
N ALA A 279 23.24 -12.78 -10.01
CA ALA A 279 24.44 -13.62 -10.00
C ALA A 279 24.72 -14.34 -8.65
N ARG A 280 24.18 -13.82 -7.54
CA ARG A 280 24.32 -14.39 -6.19
C ARG A 280 23.00 -14.98 -5.66
N ALA A 281 22.10 -15.39 -6.56
CA ALA A 281 20.84 -16.02 -6.19
C ALA A 281 21.06 -17.34 -5.44
N VAL A 282 20.20 -17.60 -4.47
CA VAL A 282 20.07 -18.89 -3.79
C VAL A 282 18.99 -19.69 -4.49
N PHE A 283 19.33 -20.86 -5.04
CA PHE A 283 18.38 -21.69 -5.78
C PHE A 283 17.75 -22.76 -4.89
N VAL A 284 16.46 -23.01 -5.12
CA VAL A 284 15.68 -23.99 -4.38
C VAL A 284 14.90 -24.86 -5.35
N ALA A 285 14.85 -26.17 -5.12
CA ALA A 285 13.96 -27.10 -5.81
C ALA A 285 13.08 -27.82 -4.75
N PRO A 286 11.84 -28.23 -5.10
CA PRO A 286 10.91 -28.82 -4.14
C PRO A 286 11.24 -30.29 -3.84
N LYS A 287 12.40 -30.55 -3.23
CA LYS A 287 12.87 -31.91 -2.88
C LYS A 287 12.32 -32.38 -1.52
N GLY A 288 11.76 -31.49 -0.71
CA GLY A 288 11.29 -31.79 0.65
C GLY A 288 12.41 -32.08 1.65
N THR A 289 13.65 -31.63 1.37
CA THR A 289 14.83 -31.92 2.20
C THR A 289 15.60 -30.66 2.57
N PRO A 290 16.17 -30.55 3.79
CA PRO A 290 17.00 -29.43 4.19
C PRO A 290 18.47 -29.60 3.74
N THR A 291 18.69 -30.09 2.53
CA THR A 291 20.02 -30.41 1.97
C THR A 291 20.27 -29.64 0.67
N GLY A 292 21.49 -29.77 0.12
CA GLY A 292 21.99 -29.02 -1.03
C GLY A 292 22.86 -27.82 -0.62
N SER A 293 23.54 -27.22 -1.59
CA SER A 293 24.43 -26.06 -1.41
C SER A 293 23.78 -24.71 -1.74
N GLY A 294 22.60 -24.72 -2.38
CA GLY A 294 21.88 -23.51 -2.78
C GLY A 294 22.37 -22.91 -4.11
N THR A 295 23.25 -23.63 -4.82
CA THR A 295 23.70 -23.26 -6.17
C THR A 295 22.72 -23.76 -7.23
N LEU A 296 22.82 -23.28 -8.48
CA LEU A 296 21.93 -23.74 -9.55
C LEU A 296 22.08 -25.26 -9.84
N GLY A 297 23.32 -25.77 -9.77
CA GLY A 297 23.62 -27.19 -10.00
C GLY A 297 23.28 -28.10 -8.81
N ASP A 298 23.19 -27.53 -7.61
CA ASP A 298 22.81 -28.24 -6.39
C ASP A 298 21.92 -27.34 -5.50
N PRO A 299 20.65 -27.16 -5.90
CA PRO A 299 19.73 -26.26 -5.21
C PRO A 299 19.31 -26.85 -3.86
N TYR A 300 19.00 -25.96 -2.91
CA TYR A 300 18.39 -26.36 -1.64
C TYR A 300 17.07 -27.10 -1.86
N GLY A 301 16.78 -28.09 -1.04
CA GLY A 301 15.57 -28.92 -1.18
C GLY A 301 14.29 -28.36 -0.57
N SER A 302 14.34 -27.19 0.10
CA SER A 302 13.22 -26.54 0.80
C SER A 302 13.38 -25.02 0.79
N ALA A 303 12.28 -24.30 0.57
CA ALA A 303 12.24 -22.85 0.63
C ALA A 303 12.42 -22.34 2.07
N ALA A 304 11.84 -23.01 3.07
CA ALA A 304 12.06 -22.70 4.47
C ALA A 304 13.54 -22.85 4.86
N TYR A 305 14.19 -23.92 4.38
CA TYR A 305 15.62 -24.10 4.58
C TYR A 305 16.43 -22.99 3.91
N ALA A 306 16.09 -22.63 2.66
CA ALA A 306 16.74 -21.54 1.94
C ALA A 306 16.61 -20.20 2.68
N VAL A 307 15.42 -19.86 3.22
CA VAL A 307 15.21 -18.64 4.02
C VAL A 307 16.06 -18.65 5.29
N SER A 308 16.23 -19.80 5.94
CA SER A 308 17.09 -19.93 7.13
C SER A 308 18.56 -19.60 6.81
N LYS A 309 19.06 -20.04 5.64
CA LYS A 309 20.46 -19.90 5.21
C LYS A 309 20.76 -18.58 4.51
N ALA A 310 19.82 -18.03 3.75
CA ALA A 310 20.03 -16.83 2.95
C ALA A 310 20.40 -15.62 3.81
N ALA A 311 21.39 -14.83 3.40
CA ALA A 311 21.69 -13.56 4.05
C ALA A 311 20.56 -12.55 3.79
N SER A 312 20.40 -11.55 4.67
CA SER A 312 19.52 -10.42 4.37
C SER A 312 20.00 -9.70 3.10
N GLY A 313 19.07 -9.24 2.27
CA GLY A 313 19.30 -8.69 0.94
C GLY A 313 19.41 -9.73 -0.19
N SER A 314 19.29 -11.03 0.11
CA SER A 314 19.43 -12.08 -0.91
C SER A 314 18.17 -12.25 -1.76
N THR A 315 18.38 -12.77 -2.97
CA THR A 315 17.31 -13.29 -3.82
C THR A 315 17.29 -14.82 -3.75
N ILE A 316 16.16 -15.39 -3.35
CA ILE A 316 15.86 -16.81 -3.42
C ILE A 316 15.07 -17.07 -4.70
N VAL A 317 15.57 -17.97 -5.55
CA VAL A 317 14.97 -18.35 -6.83
C VAL A 317 14.43 -19.78 -6.72
N LEU A 318 13.12 -19.90 -6.84
CA LEU A 318 12.37 -21.15 -6.74
C LEU A 318 12.31 -21.82 -8.12
N ARG A 319 12.76 -23.06 -8.22
CA ARG A 319 12.59 -23.91 -9.40
C ARG A 319 11.17 -24.45 -9.46
N GLY A 320 10.71 -24.78 -10.66
CA GLY A 320 9.36 -25.25 -10.93
C GLY A 320 8.99 -26.51 -10.14
N GLY A 321 7.71 -26.58 -9.77
CA GLY A 321 7.11 -27.68 -9.04
C GLY A 321 6.32 -27.24 -7.81
N THR A 322 5.92 -28.24 -7.01
CA THR A 322 5.02 -28.07 -5.86
C THR A 322 5.78 -28.19 -4.55
N TYR A 323 5.78 -27.12 -3.78
CA TYR A 323 6.38 -27.00 -2.46
C TYR A 323 5.31 -27.22 -1.39
N ARG A 324 5.41 -28.32 -0.63
CA ARG A 324 4.48 -28.65 0.46
C ARG A 324 5.10 -28.31 1.81
N GLU A 325 5.21 -27.01 2.10
CA GLU A 325 5.88 -26.53 3.31
C GLU A 325 5.30 -25.21 3.85
N TYR A 326 5.74 -24.85 5.06
CA TYR A 326 5.52 -23.54 5.68
C TYR A 326 6.84 -22.75 5.70
N VAL A 327 6.78 -21.49 5.27
CA VAL A 327 7.95 -20.59 5.17
C VAL A 327 7.81 -19.42 6.14
N TYR A 328 8.79 -19.30 7.05
CA TYR A 328 8.91 -18.17 7.97
C TYR A 328 10.06 -17.24 7.57
N VAL A 329 9.74 -16.01 7.14
CA VAL A 329 10.72 -14.96 6.87
C VAL A 329 10.90 -14.12 8.13
N GLY A 330 11.93 -14.40 8.92
CA GLY A 330 12.13 -13.75 10.22
C GLY A 330 12.58 -12.28 10.16
N PHE A 331 12.42 -11.57 11.28
CA PHE A 331 12.67 -10.12 11.43
C PHE A 331 13.99 -9.57 10.89
N LYS A 332 15.02 -10.40 10.76
CA LYS A 332 16.37 -10.00 10.32
C LYS A 332 16.63 -10.33 8.83
N LYS A 333 15.60 -10.65 8.06
CA LYS A 333 15.70 -11.12 6.67
C LYS A 333 14.91 -10.20 5.74
N ALA A 334 15.57 -9.30 5.03
CA ALA A 334 14.98 -8.62 3.88
C ALA A 334 15.24 -9.50 2.65
N LEU A 335 14.23 -10.13 2.05
CA LEU A 335 14.44 -11.10 0.98
C LEU A 335 13.62 -10.77 -0.26
N THR A 336 14.15 -11.09 -1.43
CA THR A 336 13.32 -11.31 -2.62
C THR A 336 13.15 -12.80 -2.81
N ILE A 337 11.93 -13.31 -2.84
CA ILE A 337 11.63 -14.70 -3.18
C ILE A 337 10.85 -14.69 -4.49
N GLN A 338 11.39 -15.34 -5.52
CA GLN A 338 10.81 -15.31 -6.86
C GLN A 338 10.84 -16.67 -7.53
N ALA A 339 9.93 -16.90 -8.47
CA ALA A 339 10.03 -18.02 -9.41
C ALA A 339 11.23 -17.85 -10.36
N TYR A 340 11.82 -18.98 -10.76
CA TYR A 340 12.76 -19.03 -11.87
C TYR A 340 12.04 -18.64 -13.18
N PRO A 341 12.68 -17.90 -14.10
CA PRO A 341 12.07 -17.51 -15.38
C PRO A 341 11.36 -18.65 -16.10
N GLY A 342 10.07 -18.48 -16.37
CA GLY A 342 9.28 -19.44 -17.15
C GLY A 342 8.92 -20.75 -16.42
N GLU A 343 9.20 -20.87 -15.12
CA GLU A 343 8.91 -22.09 -14.36
C GLU A 343 7.69 -21.89 -13.44
N ALA A 344 6.75 -22.84 -13.49
CA ALA A 344 5.55 -22.81 -12.65
C ALA A 344 5.88 -23.29 -11.24
N VAL A 345 5.67 -22.42 -10.25
CA VAL A 345 5.95 -22.67 -8.83
C VAL A 345 4.66 -22.56 -8.03
N TRP A 346 4.35 -23.59 -7.24
CA TRP A 346 3.22 -23.61 -6.33
C TRP A 346 3.66 -23.98 -4.92
N PHE A 347 3.21 -23.22 -3.93
CA PHE A 347 3.15 -23.68 -2.55
C PHE A 347 1.76 -24.26 -2.31
N ASP A 348 1.71 -25.50 -1.86
CA ASP A 348 0.47 -26.27 -1.76
C ASP A 348 0.34 -26.86 -0.36
N GLY A 349 -0.73 -26.48 0.32
CA GLY A 349 -1.02 -26.93 1.68
C GLY A 349 -1.60 -28.35 1.77
N SER A 350 -1.97 -28.96 0.63
CA SER A 350 -2.48 -30.33 0.60
C SER A 350 -1.39 -31.39 0.52
N SER A 351 -1.78 -32.66 0.62
CA SER A 351 -0.97 -33.81 0.25
C SER A 351 -1.83 -34.87 -0.47
N PRO A 352 -1.24 -35.65 -1.40
CA PRO A 352 -1.94 -36.75 -2.05
C PRO A 352 -2.41 -37.80 -1.04
N VAL A 353 -3.67 -38.20 -1.12
CA VAL A 353 -4.27 -39.21 -0.26
C VAL A 353 -4.50 -40.50 -1.04
N THR A 354 -3.80 -41.55 -0.64
CA THR A 354 -3.90 -42.90 -1.23
C THR A 354 -4.32 -43.94 -0.20
N GLY A 355 -4.63 -45.16 -0.65
CA GLY A 355 -5.02 -46.27 0.25
C GLY A 355 -6.47 -46.16 0.74
N TRP A 356 -7.38 -45.79 -0.16
CA TRP A 356 -8.81 -45.73 0.10
C TRP A 356 -9.43 -47.13 0.14
N ALA A 357 -10.23 -47.41 1.17
CA ALA A 357 -11.05 -48.61 1.25
C ALA A 357 -12.51 -48.26 1.00
N LYS A 358 -13.18 -48.98 0.09
CA LYS A 358 -14.61 -48.81 -0.13
C LYS A 358 -15.40 -49.30 1.10
N SER A 359 -16.37 -48.51 1.55
CA SER A 359 -17.26 -48.82 2.66
C SER A 359 -18.67 -48.36 2.33
N GLY A 360 -19.52 -49.30 1.92
CA GLY A 360 -20.83 -48.99 1.34
C GLY A 360 -20.69 -48.10 0.10
N ASP A 361 -21.37 -46.95 0.10
CA ASP A 361 -21.32 -45.92 -0.94
C ASP A 361 -20.24 -44.86 -0.72
N THR A 362 -19.36 -45.06 0.26
CA THR A 362 -18.28 -44.13 0.61
C THR A 362 -16.91 -44.78 0.50
N TRP A 363 -15.86 -43.96 0.56
CA TRP A 363 -14.47 -44.41 0.60
C TRP A 363 -13.78 -43.83 1.82
N VAL A 364 -13.05 -44.68 2.54
CA VAL A 364 -12.46 -44.36 3.84
C VAL A 364 -10.94 -44.49 3.77
N LYS A 365 -10.24 -43.43 4.20
CA LYS A 365 -8.83 -43.45 4.53
C LYS A 365 -8.68 -43.53 6.05
N THR A 366 -8.18 -44.66 6.54
CA THR A 366 -7.85 -44.84 7.96
C THR A 366 -6.48 -44.23 8.28
N GLY A 367 -6.24 -43.94 9.57
CA GLY A 367 -4.99 -43.32 10.03
C GLY A 367 -4.87 -41.84 9.66
N TRP A 368 -5.97 -41.18 9.32
CA TRP A 368 -5.99 -39.74 9.09
C TRP A 368 -5.96 -39.00 10.42
N THR A 369 -4.82 -38.39 10.74
CA THR A 369 -4.57 -37.72 12.03
C THR A 369 -4.34 -36.22 11.91
N HIS A 370 -4.55 -35.63 10.73
CA HIS A 370 -4.50 -34.19 10.59
C HIS A 370 -5.67 -33.56 11.34
N ARG A 371 -5.35 -32.56 12.16
CA ARG A 371 -6.31 -31.83 12.98
C ARG A 371 -5.95 -30.36 12.94
N PHE A 372 -6.95 -29.53 12.74
CA PHE A 372 -6.81 -28.08 12.69
C PHE A 372 -7.78 -27.43 13.67
N ASP A 373 -7.43 -26.23 14.12
CA ASP A 373 -8.29 -25.46 15.00
C ASP A 373 -9.51 -24.94 14.21
N HIS A 374 -10.69 -25.44 14.57
CA HIS A 374 -11.99 -25.03 14.04
C HIS A 374 -12.66 -23.89 14.82
N SER A 375 -12.01 -23.35 15.87
CA SER A 375 -12.53 -22.19 16.58
C SER A 375 -12.52 -20.95 15.67
N VAL A 376 -13.63 -20.22 15.65
CA VAL A 376 -13.83 -19.12 14.71
C VAL A 376 -13.57 -17.82 15.43
N SER A 377 -12.29 -17.43 15.53
CA SER A 377 -11.91 -16.10 16.03
C SER A 377 -10.60 -15.63 15.42
N PHE A 378 -10.44 -14.31 15.31
CA PHE A 378 -9.14 -13.69 15.02
C PHE A 378 -8.17 -13.78 16.22
N THR A 379 -8.68 -14.13 17.40
CA THR A 379 -7.88 -14.30 18.61
C THR A 379 -7.70 -15.79 18.90
N ALA A 380 -6.46 -16.27 18.96
CA ALA A 380 -6.17 -17.66 19.29
C ALA A 380 -6.75 -18.06 20.66
N GLY A 381 -7.39 -19.22 20.73
CA GLY A 381 -8.02 -19.74 21.96
C GLY A 381 -9.38 -19.14 22.29
N ARG A 382 -9.95 -18.30 21.41
CA ARG A 382 -11.31 -17.77 21.52
C ARG A 382 -12.19 -18.37 20.43
N ASP A 383 -13.48 -18.54 20.70
CA ASP A 383 -14.46 -18.93 19.70
C ASP A 383 -15.59 -17.90 19.60
N ASP A 384 -15.74 -17.30 18.42
CA ASP A 384 -16.78 -16.36 18.04
C ASP A 384 -17.71 -16.93 16.96
N THR A 385 -17.83 -18.25 16.83
CA THR A 385 -18.62 -18.93 15.78
C THR A 385 -19.99 -18.27 15.55
N ARG A 386 -20.76 -17.97 16.60
CA ARG A 386 -22.08 -17.33 16.46
C ARG A 386 -22.04 -15.98 15.72
N ARG A 387 -20.93 -15.24 15.82
CA ARG A 387 -20.74 -13.94 15.15
C ARG A 387 -20.40 -14.09 13.67
N PHE A 388 -19.71 -15.16 13.28
CA PHE A 388 -19.16 -15.33 11.93
C PHE A 388 -19.88 -16.38 11.07
N VAL A 389 -20.60 -17.30 11.69
CA VAL A 389 -21.19 -18.48 11.05
C VAL A 389 -22.70 -18.52 11.32
N ASP A 390 -23.48 -18.89 10.31
CA ASP A 390 -24.93 -19.12 10.40
C ASP A 390 -25.28 -20.61 10.36
N GLU A 391 -26.54 -20.92 10.65
CA GLU A 391 -27.07 -22.30 10.67
C GLU A 391 -27.11 -22.96 9.28
N ALA A 392 -27.11 -22.17 8.20
CA ALA A 392 -27.10 -22.70 6.84
C ALA A 392 -25.71 -23.23 6.45
N ASN A 393 -24.64 -22.70 7.06
CA ASN A 393 -23.26 -23.07 6.78
C ASN A 393 -22.49 -23.36 8.08
N PRO A 394 -22.93 -24.33 8.90
CA PRO A 394 -22.41 -24.52 10.26
C PRO A 394 -20.93 -24.94 10.30
N LEU A 395 -20.38 -25.39 9.17
CA LEU A 395 -18.99 -25.81 9.03
C LEU A 395 -18.11 -24.77 8.33
N ALA A 396 -18.58 -23.54 8.09
CA ALA A 396 -17.78 -22.52 7.40
C ALA A 396 -16.41 -22.28 8.07
N GLY A 397 -16.36 -22.40 9.41
CA GLY A 397 -15.15 -22.28 10.22
C GLY A 397 -14.20 -23.48 10.20
N TYR A 398 -14.59 -24.60 9.61
CA TYR A 398 -13.78 -25.81 9.60
C TYR A 398 -12.77 -25.71 8.46
N PRO A 399 -11.46 -25.80 8.77
CA PRO A 399 -10.44 -25.48 7.78
C PRO A 399 -10.03 -26.67 6.90
N ASP A 400 -10.50 -27.89 7.19
CA ASP A 400 -10.24 -29.07 6.39
C ASP A 400 -10.80 -28.91 4.97
N GLN A 401 -10.06 -29.38 3.97
CA GLN A 401 -10.48 -29.34 2.57
C GLN A 401 -10.00 -30.60 1.85
N VAL A 402 -10.78 -31.07 0.87
CA VAL A 402 -10.47 -32.23 0.04
C VAL A 402 -10.83 -31.93 -1.42
N TRP A 403 -9.99 -32.37 -2.35
CA TRP A 403 -10.21 -32.25 -3.79
C TRP A 403 -10.10 -33.60 -4.48
N VAL A 404 -10.94 -33.83 -5.49
CA VAL A 404 -10.83 -34.96 -6.42
C VAL A 404 -10.66 -34.41 -7.83
N ASN A 405 -9.52 -34.66 -8.48
CA ASN A 405 -9.13 -34.05 -9.76
C ASN A 405 -9.35 -32.52 -9.77
N GLU A 406 -8.76 -31.82 -8.80
CA GLU A 406 -8.88 -30.36 -8.60
C GLU A 406 -10.29 -29.84 -8.22
N LYS A 407 -11.32 -30.70 -8.19
CA LYS A 407 -12.66 -30.30 -7.74
C LYS A 407 -12.77 -30.41 -6.23
N ALA A 408 -12.97 -29.28 -5.55
CA ALA A 408 -13.22 -29.25 -4.12
C ALA A 408 -14.50 -30.02 -3.75
N LEU A 409 -14.40 -30.81 -2.68
CA LEU A 409 -15.54 -31.46 -2.04
C LEU A 409 -16.08 -30.56 -0.92
N ARG A 410 -17.37 -30.67 -0.62
CA ARG A 410 -18.01 -29.95 0.49
C ARG A 410 -17.92 -30.76 1.79
N GLN A 411 -17.45 -30.16 2.88
CA GLN A 411 -17.44 -30.84 4.18
C GLN A 411 -18.88 -31.01 4.71
N VAL A 412 -19.16 -32.15 5.32
CA VAL A 412 -20.41 -32.45 6.05
C VAL A 412 -20.11 -32.85 7.48
N GLY A 413 -21.10 -32.75 8.38
CA GLY A 413 -20.90 -32.87 9.83
C GLY A 413 -20.89 -34.30 10.38
N SER A 414 -21.16 -35.31 9.53
CA SER A 414 -21.18 -36.71 9.96
C SER A 414 -20.84 -37.65 8.80
N ALA A 415 -20.39 -38.86 9.13
CA ALA A 415 -20.13 -39.91 8.14
C ALA A 415 -21.38 -40.31 7.35
N SER A 416 -22.56 -40.30 7.98
CA SER A 416 -23.84 -40.65 7.32
C SER A 416 -24.32 -39.59 6.33
N ALA A 417 -23.84 -38.36 6.44
CA ALA A 417 -24.15 -37.28 5.50
C ALA A 417 -23.22 -37.28 4.27
N VAL A 418 -22.25 -38.20 4.20
CA VAL A 418 -21.31 -38.28 3.09
C VAL A 418 -22.01 -38.88 1.87
N THR A 419 -22.00 -38.11 0.78
CA THR A 419 -22.55 -38.45 -0.53
C THR A 419 -21.58 -37.96 -1.60
N THR A 420 -21.85 -38.27 -2.88
CA THR A 420 -20.98 -37.79 -3.97
C THR A 420 -20.81 -36.27 -3.92
N GLY A 421 -19.56 -35.81 -3.98
CA GLY A 421 -19.22 -34.39 -3.87
C GLY A 421 -18.99 -33.91 -2.42
N THR A 422 -19.10 -34.76 -1.41
CA THR A 422 -18.86 -34.39 -0.01
C THR A 422 -17.80 -35.24 0.69
N PHE A 423 -17.31 -34.74 1.83
CA PHE A 423 -16.38 -35.45 2.70
C PHE A 423 -16.65 -35.18 4.19
N TYR A 424 -16.14 -36.04 5.04
CA TYR A 424 -16.19 -35.93 6.51
C TYR A 424 -14.82 -36.28 7.11
N VAL A 425 -14.39 -35.50 8.10
CA VAL A 425 -13.20 -35.77 8.92
C VAL A 425 -13.68 -36.33 10.26
N ASP A 426 -13.37 -37.60 10.51
CA ASP A 426 -13.64 -38.26 11.77
C ASP A 426 -12.39 -38.20 12.66
N GLU A 427 -12.26 -37.13 13.44
CA GLU A 427 -11.12 -36.95 14.35
C GLU A 427 -11.02 -38.07 15.38
N GLY A 428 -12.15 -38.53 15.93
CA GLY A 428 -12.20 -39.57 16.96
C GLY A 428 -11.80 -40.94 16.42
N GLY A 429 -12.30 -41.31 15.25
CA GLY A 429 -11.94 -42.55 14.56
C GLY A 429 -10.63 -42.50 13.77
N LYS A 430 -10.02 -41.31 13.62
CA LYS A 430 -8.84 -41.06 12.77
C LYS A 430 -9.08 -41.47 11.31
N ARG A 431 -10.19 -41.01 10.74
CA ARG A 431 -10.61 -41.36 9.36
C ARG A 431 -10.92 -40.11 8.54
N LEU A 432 -10.57 -40.16 7.27
CA LEU A 432 -11.12 -39.26 6.25
C LEU A 432 -12.08 -40.06 5.37
N VAL A 433 -13.30 -39.57 5.20
CA VAL A 433 -14.36 -40.25 4.45
C VAL A 433 -14.80 -39.35 3.29
N ILE A 434 -14.83 -39.88 2.07
CA ILE A 434 -15.31 -39.17 0.88
C ILE A 434 -16.44 -39.95 0.21
N GLY A 435 -17.38 -39.25 -0.43
CA GLY A 435 -18.46 -39.90 -1.19
C GLY A 435 -18.24 -39.89 -2.70
N THR A 436 -17.16 -39.28 -3.17
CA THR A 436 -16.73 -39.35 -4.58
C THR A 436 -15.76 -40.50 -4.76
N ASP A 437 -15.99 -41.37 -5.74
CA ASP A 437 -15.08 -42.49 -6.04
C ASP A 437 -13.67 -41.98 -6.37
N PRO A 438 -12.62 -42.36 -5.59
CA PRO A 438 -11.24 -41.96 -5.83
C PRO A 438 -10.50 -42.85 -6.84
N THR A 439 -11.12 -43.94 -7.32
CA THR A 439 -10.43 -44.93 -8.17
C THR A 439 -9.91 -44.29 -9.46
N GLY A 440 -8.60 -44.36 -9.68
CA GLY A 440 -7.93 -43.76 -10.85
C GLY A 440 -7.94 -42.23 -10.87
N ARG A 441 -8.25 -41.56 -9.75
CA ARG A 441 -8.32 -40.10 -9.63
C ARG A 441 -7.27 -39.58 -8.65
N ASN A 442 -6.82 -38.35 -8.87
CA ASN A 442 -5.99 -37.67 -7.87
C ASN A 442 -6.89 -37.19 -6.73
N VAL A 443 -6.52 -37.51 -5.49
CA VAL A 443 -7.19 -37.00 -4.30
C VAL A 443 -6.17 -36.26 -3.46
N GLU A 444 -6.45 -34.99 -3.19
CA GLU A 444 -5.63 -34.12 -2.37
C GLU A 444 -6.44 -33.72 -1.13
N ALA A 445 -5.81 -33.65 0.03
CA ALA A 445 -6.44 -33.13 1.24
C ALA A 445 -5.48 -32.22 2.00
N SER A 446 -6.00 -31.14 2.59
CA SER A 446 -5.18 -30.18 3.32
C SER A 446 -4.44 -30.83 4.49
N THR A 447 -3.14 -30.56 4.58
CA THR A 447 -2.24 -31.10 5.61
C THR A 447 -1.43 -30.02 6.33
N LEU A 448 -1.41 -28.80 5.79
CA LEU A 448 -0.73 -27.63 6.35
C LEU A 448 -1.70 -26.45 6.51
N ALA A 449 -1.50 -25.64 7.55
CA ALA A 449 -2.39 -24.52 7.87
C ALA A 449 -1.91 -23.17 7.30
N ARG A 450 -0.62 -23.01 7.00
CA ARG A 450 -0.06 -21.71 6.59
C ARG A 450 1.09 -21.85 5.62
N ALA A 451 1.12 -21.00 4.60
CA ALA A 451 2.16 -20.96 3.59
C ALA A 451 3.31 -20.05 4.01
N PHE A 452 3.00 -18.79 4.32
CA PHE A 452 4.00 -17.76 4.59
C PHE A 452 3.65 -16.92 5.82
N LYS A 453 4.68 -16.71 6.64
CA LYS A 453 4.70 -15.68 7.69
C LYS A 453 5.86 -14.73 7.43
N ILE A 454 5.58 -13.49 7.06
CA ILE A 454 6.58 -12.50 6.66
C ILE A 454 6.77 -11.46 7.75
N GLN A 455 7.86 -11.57 8.49
CA GLN A 455 8.28 -10.63 9.53
C GLN A 455 9.57 -9.88 9.17
N GLY A 456 10.17 -10.19 8.03
CA GLY A 456 11.33 -9.47 7.52
C GLY A 456 10.94 -8.28 6.65
N ALA A 457 11.22 -7.05 7.10
CA ALA A 457 10.89 -5.84 6.36
C ALA A 457 11.64 -5.77 5.01
N HIS A 458 11.09 -5.02 4.04
CA HIS A 458 11.59 -4.93 2.67
C HIS A 458 11.55 -6.26 1.90
N THR A 459 10.69 -7.20 2.32
CA THR A 459 10.55 -8.50 1.64
C THR A 459 9.59 -8.41 0.46
N THR A 460 10.00 -9.01 -0.66
CA THR A 460 9.19 -9.17 -1.87
C THR A 460 8.94 -10.65 -2.14
N LEU A 461 7.68 -11.03 -2.32
CA LEU A 461 7.30 -12.32 -2.92
C LEU A 461 6.76 -12.06 -4.32
N ARG A 462 7.24 -12.80 -5.34
CA ARG A 462 6.76 -12.59 -6.70
C ARG A 462 6.78 -13.79 -7.65
N GLY A 463 5.76 -13.90 -8.48
CA GLY A 463 5.74 -14.81 -9.64
C GLY A 463 5.31 -16.25 -9.38
N PHE A 464 4.71 -16.57 -8.24
CA PHE A 464 4.35 -17.93 -7.88
C PHE A 464 2.96 -18.02 -7.23
N GLY A 465 2.44 -19.24 -7.14
CA GLY A 465 1.13 -19.54 -6.59
C GLY A 465 1.18 -20.11 -5.16
N ILE A 466 0.10 -19.92 -4.41
CA ILE A 466 -0.14 -20.45 -3.07
C ILE A 466 -1.57 -20.99 -3.02
N GLU A 467 -1.76 -22.23 -2.60
CA GLU A 467 -3.08 -22.87 -2.58
C GLU A 467 -3.30 -23.92 -1.50
N ARG A 468 -4.58 -24.19 -1.21
CA ARG A 468 -5.06 -25.36 -0.45
C ARG A 468 -4.51 -25.49 0.98
N TYR A 469 -4.24 -24.37 1.65
CA TYR A 469 -3.91 -24.38 3.07
C TYR A 469 -5.16 -24.40 3.94
N ALA A 470 -5.18 -25.29 4.94
CA ALA A 470 -6.17 -25.34 6.02
C ALA A 470 -5.97 -24.20 7.04
N THR A 471 -5.97 -22.96 6.56
CA THR A 471 -5.72 -21.78 7.37
C THR A 471 -6.83 -21.57 8.37
N THR A 472 -6.48 -21.64 9.66
CA THR A 472 -7.40 -21.35 10.77
C THR A 472 -7.61 -19.83 10.88
N LEU A 473 -8.76 -19.39 11.38
CA LEU A 473 -9.08 -17.96 11.41
C LEU A 473 -8.11 -17.15 12.30
N SER A 474 -7.61 -17.75 13.37
CA SER A 474 -6.64 -17.13 14.29
C SER A 474 -5.26 -16.91 13.66
N MET A 475 -4.93 -17.61 12.56
CA MET A 475 -3.72 -17.35 11.78
C MET A 475 -3.86 -16.16 10.82
N MET A 476 -5.07 -15.64 10.66
CA MET A 476 -5.45 -14.50 9.83
C MET A 476 -5.29 -14.67 8.33
N GLY A 477 -4.36 -15.47 7.81
CA GLY A 477 -4.21 -15.68 6.37
C GLY A 477 -3.18 -16.75 6.02
N ALA A 478 -3.34 -17.38 4.86
CA ALA A 478 -2.36 -18.34 4.32
C ALA A 478 -1.00 -17.66 4.09
N VAL A 479 -1.03 -16.37 3.75
CA VAL A 479 0.10 -15.44 3.73
C VAL A 479 -0.15 -14.30 4.71
N THR A 480 0.83 -13.98 5.56
CA THR A 480 0.80 -12.72 6.32
C THR A 480 2.00 -11.82 6.07
N ALA A 481 1.72 -10.52 5.92
CA ALA A 481 2.71 -9.46 5.84
C ALA A 481 2.66 -8.63 7.14
N GLU A 482 3.55 -8.95 8.08
CA GLU A 482 3.41 -8.58 9.50
C GLU A 482 4.26 -7.37 9.92
N VAL A 483 5.04 -6.80 9.01
CA VAL A 483 5.99 -5.71 9.28
C VAL A 483 6.02 -4.71 8.13
N ASP A 484 6.72 -3.60 8.32
CA ASP A 484 6.79 -2.53 7.32
C ASP A 484 7.37 -2.98 5.98
N ASP A 485 6.89 -2.33 4.91
CA ASP A 485 7.43 -2.42 3.56
C ASP A 485 7.49 -3.85 3.00
N ILE A 486 6.32 -4.39 2.71
CA ILE A 486 6.17 -5.72 2.09
C ILE A 486 5.54 -5.58 0.72
N THR A 487 6.09 -6.29 -0.26
CA THR A 487 5.57 -6.34 -1.63
C THR A 487 5.16 -7.76 -2.01
N LEU A 488 3.93 -7.92 -2.50
CA LEU A 488 3.47 -9.12 -3.20
C LEU A 488 3.14 -8.75 -4.64
N GLU A 489 3.79 -9.42 -5.59
CA GLU A 489 3.71 -9.07 -7.01
C GLU A 489 3.50 -10.30 -7.90
N ASN A 490 2.52 -10.30 -8.82
CA ASN A 490 2.25 -11.45 -9.70
C ASN A 490 2.15 -12.76 -8.88
N MET A 491 1.35 -12.69 -7.81
CA MET A 491 1.09 -13.82 -6.93
C MET A 491 -0.33 -14.31 -7.16
N VAL A 492 -0.51 -15.64 -7.21
CA VAL A 492 -1.83 -16.26 -7.13
C VAL A 492 -2.00 -16.84 -5.74
N VAL A 493 -3.06 -16.47 -5.01
CA VAL A 493 -3.37 -17.01 -3.68
C VAL A 493 -4.81 -17.48 -3.68
N ARG A 494 -5.01 -18.80 -3.69
CA ARG A 494 -6.32 -19.38 -3.97
C ARG A 494 -6.70 -20.57 -3.10
N ASP A 495 -8.00 -20.82 -3.00
CA ASP A 495 -8.55 -22.06 -2.44
C ASP A 495 -8.06 -22.39 -1.01
N ASN A 496 -7.67 -21.37 -0.23
CA ASN A 496 -7.30 -21.53 1.17
C ASN A 496 -8.54 -21.47 2.06
N ALA A 497 -8.52 -22.19 3.19
CA ALA A 497 -9.73 -22.44 3.96
C ALA A 497 -10.38 -21.21 4.61
N THR A 498 -9.61 -20.15 4.91
CA THR A 498 -10.16 -18.88 5.41
C THR A 498 -9.67 -17.70 4.58
N ILE A 499 -8.64 -16.98 5.01
CA ILE A 499 -8.20 -15.75 4.35
C ILE A 499 -6.98 -16.05 3.47
N GLY A 500 -6.96 -15.48 2.26
CA GLY A 500 -5.81 -15.60 1.36
C GLY A 500 -4.59 -14.84 1.90
N VAL A 501 -4.69 -13.51 1.96
CA VAL A 501 -3.63 -12.61 2.41
C VAL A 501 -4.12 -11.73 3.56
N TYR A 502 -3.31 -11.61 4.62
CA TYR A 502 -3.55 -10.64 5.69
C TYR A 502 -2.33 -9.77 5.97
N ALA A 503 -2.50 -8.48 6.23
CA ALA A 503 -1.38 -7.57 6.47
C ALA A 503 -1.63 -6.55 7.58
N TRP A 504 -0.54 -6.07 8.19
CA TRP A 504 -0.54 -4.95 9.13
C TRP A 504 0.82 -4.26 9.16
N ASN A 505 0.91 -3.13 9.85
CA ASN A 505 2.03 -2.19 9.80
C ASN A 505 2.14 -1.47 8.45
N ASP A 506 3.02 -0.49 8.35
CA ASP A 506 3.01 0.50 7.27
C ASP A 506 3.58 -0.06 5.97
N VAL A 507 3.25 0.59 4.86
CA VAL A 507 3.75 0.33 3.50
C VAL A 507 3.50 -1.12 3.05
N LYS A 508 2.37 -1.33 2.36
CA LYS A 508 1.99 -2.62 1.79
C LYS A 508 1.72 -2.46 0.32
N ASN A 509 2.44 -3.21 -0.51
CA ASN A 509 2.32 -3.12 -1.97
C ASN A 509 1.82 -4.44 -2.54
N PHE A 510 0.53 -4.49 -2.87
CA PHE A 510 -0.08 -5.60 -3.58
C PHE A 510 -0.29 -5.17 -5.03
N ARG A 511 0.43 -5.80 -5.95
CA ARG A 511 0.40 -5.42 -7.37
C ARG A 511 0.24 -6.63 -8.25
N ARG A 512 -0.75 -6.62 -9.13
CA ARG A 512 -1.02 -7.78 -10.02
C ARG A 512 -1.15 -9.07 -9.23
N VAL A 513 -1.91 -9.07 -8.14
CA VAL A 513 -2.22 -10.30 -7.41
C VAL A 513 -3.55 -10.86 -7.89
N THR A 514 -3.71 -12.18 -7.82
CA THR A 514 -4.98 -12.87 -8.04
C THR A 514 -5.35 -13.60 -6.75
N LEU A 515 -6.36 -13.09 -6.05
CA LEU A 515 -6.84 -13.63 -4.77
C LEU A 515 -8.22 -14.24 -4.99
N SER A 516 -8.31 -15.57 -5.05
CA SER A 516 -9.53 -16.24 -5.52
C SER A 516 -9.97 -17.45 -4.73
N GLY A 517 -11.27 -17.63 -4.49
CA GLY A 517 -11.79 -18.86 -3.88
C GLY A 517 -11.35 -19.08 -2.43
N ASN A 518 -10.83 -18.05 -1.74
CA ASN A 518 -10.46 -18.18 -0.33
C ASN A 518 -11.73 -18.21 0.53
N GLY A 519 -11.72 -19.03 1.58
CA GLY A 519 -12.92 -19.42 2.31
C GLY A 519 -13.66 -18.31 3.06
N LEU A 520 -12.99 -17.25 3.52
CA LEU A 520 -13.57 -16.10 4.22
C LEU A 520 -13.34 -14.79 3.47
N MET A 521 -12.09 -14.50 3.07
CA MET A 521 -11.76 -13.25 2.38
C MET A 521 -10.50 -13.34 1.52
N GLY A 522 -10.44 -12.55 0.46
CA GLY A 522 -9.25 -12.42 -0.38
C GLY A 522 -8.11 -11.68 0.34
N LEU A 523 -8.34 -10.43 0.72
CA LEU A 523 -7.36 -9.55 1.37
C LEU A 523 -7.91 -8.87 2.63
N GLY A 524 -7.25 -9.09 3.76
CA GLY A 524 -7.44 -8.31 4.98
C GLY A 524 -6.26 -7.41 5.30
N VAL A 525 -6.50 -6.17 5.72
CA VAL A 525 -5.45 -5.28 6.24
C VAL A 525 -5.92 -4.58 7.50
N ASN A 526 -5.09 -4.50 8.53
CA ASN A 526 -5.38 -3.74 9.75
C ASN A 526 -4.17 -2.92 10.20
N ASN A 527 -4.39 -1.71 10.73
CA ASN A 527 -3.34 -0.86 11.33
C ASN A 527 -2.16 -0.61 10.36
N ALA A 528 -2.42 0.08 9.25
CA ALA A 528 -1.42 0.30 8.20
C ALA A 528 -1.57 1.65 7.49
N SER A 529 -0.46 2.38 7.34
CA SER A 529 -0.36 3.53 6.46
C SER A 529 0.26 3.14 5.12
N GLY A 530 -0.22 3.67 4.00
CA GLY A 530 0.38 3.43 2.67
C GLY A 530 0.14 2.02 2.13
N VAL A 531 -1.11 1.58 2.16
CA VAL A 531 -1.55 0.32 1.52
C VAL A 531 -1.88 0.60 0.05
N THR A 532 -1.34 -0.19 -0.86
CA THR A 532 -1.70 -0.17 -2.29
C THR A 532 -2.16 -1.55 -2.75
N LEU A 533 -3.30 -1.59 -3.44
CA LEU A 533 -3.80 -2.73 -4.20
C LEU A 533 -4.03 -2.25 -5.63
N THR A 534 -3.19 -2.72 -6.55
CA THR A 534 -3.14 -2.21 -7.93
C THR A 534 -3.15 -3.31 -8.97
N ASP A 535 -3.84 -3.08 -10.08
CA ASP A 535 -3.89 -3.98 -11.24
C ASP A 535 -4.20 -5.46 -10.89
N SER A 536 -5.03 -5.70 -9.87
CA SER A 536 -5.24 -7.01 -9.26
C SER A 536 -6.64 -7.59 -9.49
N ILE A 537 -6.77 -8.91 -9.31
CA ILE A 537 -8.04 -9.63 -9.34
C ILE A 537 -8.34 -10.15 -7.94
N VAL A 538 -9.52 -9.82 -7.39
CA VAL A 538 -10.02 -10.37 -6.12
C VAL A 538 -11.41 -10.95 -6.36
N THR A 539 -11.51 -12.27 -6.54
CA THR A 539 -12.74 -12.90 -7.07
C THR A 539 -13.21 -14.16 -6.35
N GLY A 540 -14.52 -14.35 -6.23
CA GLY A 540 -15.10 -15.60 -5.73
C GLY A 540 -14.68 -15.98 -4.30
N ASN A 541 -14.28 -15.01 -3.48
CA ASN A 541 -13.91 -15.25 -2.08
C ASN A 541 -15.13 -15.32 -1.17
N ASN A 542 -14.88 -15.74 0.07
CA ASN A 542 -15.85 -16.25 1.02
C ASN A 542 -16.49 -17.58 0.55
N ALA A 543 -15.67 -18.46 -0.02
CA ALA A 543 -16.09 -19.74 -0.59
C ALA A 543 -16.70 -20.70 0.46
N GLN A 544 -16.37 -20.53 1.74
CA GLN A 544 -16.95 -21.30 2.85
C GLN A 544 -18.27 -20.71 3.39
N ARG A 545 -18.72 -19.57 2.85
CA ARG A 545 -20.01 -18.94 3.18
C ARG A 545 -20.12 -18.51 4.65
N PHE A 546 -19.06 -17.87 5.16
CA PHE A 546 -19.18 -17.10 6.39
C PHE A 546 -20.24 -16.00 6.22
N LYS A 547 -20.83 -15.58 7.34
CA LYS A 547 -21.73 -14.41 7.38
C LYS A 547 -21.03 -13.21 6.76
N PRO A 548 -21.74 -12.35 5.99
CA PRO A 548 -21.14 -11.16 5.39
C PRO A 548 -20.48 -10.24 6.43
N ALA A 549 -21.17 -9.98 7.53
CA ALA A 549 -20.59 -9.33 8.70
C ALA A 549 -20.02 -10.39 9.66
N PRO A 550 -18.89 -10.12 10.33
CA PRO A 550 -18.25 -8.82 10.44
C PRO A 550 -17.20 -8.49 9.37
N ALA A 551 -16.76 -9.41 8.50
CA ALA A 551 -15.58 -9.15 7.67
C ALA A 551 -15.48 -9.88 6.32
N SER A 552 -16.42 -10.74 5.97
CA SER A 552 -16.26 -11.67 4.84
C SER A 552 -16.48 -10.99 3.49
N GLY A 553 -15.73 -11.40 2.46
CA GLY A 553 -15.86 -10.84 1.11
C GLY A 553 -14.56 -10.77 0.33
N GLY A 554 -14.38 -9.70 -0.46
CA GLY A 554 -13.19 -9.49 -1.29
C GLY A 554 -12.04 -8.90 -0.48
N VAL A 555 -12.19 -7.62 -0.12
CA VAL A 555 -11.15 -6.81 0.53
C VAL A 555 -11.74 -6.10 1.75
N LYS A 556 -11.08 -6.21 2.90
CA LYS A 556 -11.38 -5.41 4.09
C LYS A 556 -10.13 -4.73 4.65
N ILE A 557 -10.20 -3.42 4.84
CA ILE A 557 -9.10 -2.59 5.34
C ILE A 557 -9.56 -1.80 6.56
N THR A 558 -8.82 -1.91 7.65
CA THR A 558 -9.19 -1.37 8.96
C THR A 558 -8.04 -0.54 9.54
N ASN A 559 -8.35 0.55 10.24
CA ASN A 559 -7.38 1.48 10.85
C ASN A 559 -6.25 1.90 9.88
N ALA A 560 -6.60 2.32 8.67
CA ALA A 560 -5.63 2.60 7.63
C ALA A 560 -5.51 4.09 7.28
N LYS A 561 -4.33 4.51 6.83
CA LYS A 561 -4.12 5.88 6.31
C LYS A 561 -3.51 5.85 4.91
N GLY A 562 -4.08 6.59 3.98
CA GLY A 562 -3.50 6.72 2.63
C GLY A 562 -3.61 5.44 1.81
N ALA A 563 -4.68 4.67 2.02
CA ALA A 563 -4.92 3.40 1.34
C ALA A 563 -5.47 3.63 -0.07
N ARG A 564 -4.96 2.87 -1.05
CA ARG A 564 -5.25 3.00 -2.47
C ARG A 564 -5.66 1.66 -3.06
N VAL A 565 -6.86 1.60 -3.62
CA VAL A 565 -7.40 0.45 -4.36
C VAL A 565 -7.65 0.95 -5.78
N GLU A 566 -6.70 0.74 -6.69
CA GLU A 566 -6.66 1.41 -7.98
C GLU A 566 -6.54 0.40 -9.15
N GLY A 567 -7.40 0.46 -10.16
CA GLY A 567 -7.24 -0.35 -11.38
C GLY A 567 -7.49 -1.87 -11.23
N ASN A 568 -8.37 -2.28 -10.31
CA ASN A 568 -8.59 -3.71 -10.00
C ASN A 568 -9.90 -4.26 -10.59
N VAL A 569 -9.97 -5.58 -10.74
CA VAL A 569 -11.22 -6.33 -10.87
C VAL A 569 -11.54 -6.99 -9.52
N VAL A 570 -12.63 -6.57 -8.89
CA VAL A 570 -13.14 -7.18 -7.65
C VAL A 570 -14.51 -7.77 -8.00
N ALA A 571 -14.64 -9.10 -8.02
CA ALA A 571 -15.80 -9.73 -8.64
C ALA A 571 -16.36 -10.90 -7.82
N ASP A 572 -17.68 -11.07 -7.83
CA ASP A 572 -18.39 -12.29 -7.43
C ASP A 572 -18.01 -12.83 -6.04
N ASN A 573 -17.53 -11.97 -5.13
CA ASN A 573 -17.27 -12.32 -3.73
C ASN A 573 -18.59 -12.43 -2.96
N ILE A 574 -18.73 -13.44 -2.11
CA ILE A 574 -19.89 -13.58 -1.22
C ILE A 574 -19.67 -12.66 -0.01
N GLY A 575 -20.42 -11.57 0.09
CA GLY A 575 -20.16 -10.47 1.01
C GLY A 575 -19.77 -9.20 0.27
N SER A 576 -19.00 -8.33 0.94
CA SER A 576 -18.63 -7.02 0.38
C SER A 576 -17.46 -7.14 -0.61
N GLY A 577 -17.41 -6.26 -1.61
CA GLY A 577 -16.29 -6.15 -2.55
C GLY A 577 -15.08 -5.50 -1.90
N VAL A 578 -15.16 -4.20 -1.65
CA VAL A 578 -14.14 -3.38 -0.99
C VAL A 578 -14.74 -2.68 0.23
N TRP A 579 -14.22 -2.97 1.42
CA TRP A 579 -14.75 -2.45 2.68
C TRP A 579 -13.65 -1.79 3.52
N PHE A 580 -13.82 -0.48 3.79
CA PHE A 580 -13.05 0.25 4.78
C PHE A 580 -13.84 0.40 6.08
N ASP A 581 -13.26 -0.02 7.20
CA ASP A 581 -13.89 -0.06 8.53
C ASP A 581 -12.87 -0.50 9.56
N VAL A 582 -12.62 0.08 10.73
CA VAL A 582 -12.95 1.41 11.27
C VAL A 582 -11.76 2.34 11.05
N ASN A 583 -11.90 3.63 11.36
CA ASN A 583 -10.81 4.59 11.52
C ASN A 583 -9.86 4.70 10.32
N SER A 584 -10.37 4.49 9.12
CA SER A 584 -9.58 4.65 7.91
C SER A 584 -9.71 6.07 7.36
N ARG A 585 -8.63 6.62 6.81
CA ARG A 585 -8.65 7.95 6.18
C ARG A 585 -7.66 8.14 5.04
N ASP A 586 -7.86 9.22 4.27
CA ASP A 586 -7.10 9.50 3.05
C ASP A 586 -7.24 8.32 2.05
N ILE A 587 -8.47 7.84 1.84
CA ILE A 587 -8.79 6.65 1.07
C ILE A 587 -8.94 6.99 -0.42
N ARG A 588 -8.47 6.11 -1.30
CA ARG A 588 -8.73 6.17 -2.75
C ARG A 588 -9.21 4.82 -3.26
N VAL A 589 -10.34 4.84 -3.95
CA VAL A 589 -10.88 3.69 -4.68
C VAL A 589 -11.16 4.17 -6.10
N THR A 590 -10.24 3.93 -7.04
CA THR A 590 -10.35 4.49 -8.40
C THR A 590 -10.08 3.53 -9.54
N GLY A 591 -10.74 3.74 -10.69
CA GLY A 591 -10.45 2.96 -11.90
C GLY A 591 -10.79 1.46 -11.80
N ASN A 592 -11.60 1.04 -10.81
CA ASN A 592 -11.87 -0.38 -10.57
C ASN A 592 -13.13 -0.86 -11.32
N THR A 593 -13.19 -2.15 -11.62
CA THR A 593 -14.41 -2.86 -11.97
C THR A 593 -14.83 -3.74 -10.80
N ILE A 594 -15.94 -3.39 -10.16
CA ILE A 594 -16.41 -4.03 -8.92
C ILE A 594 -17.81 -4.58 -9.17
N SER A 595 -17.97 -5.91 -9.17
CA SER A 595 -19.22 -6.50 -9.63
C SER A 595 -19.65 -7.81 -8.98
N GLY A 596 -20.96 -8.07 -8.99
CA GLY A 596 -21.53 -9.37 -8.60
C GLY A 596 -21.44 -9.71 -7.11
N HIS A 597 -21.23 -8.72 -6.24
CA HIS A 597 -21.16 -8.96 -4.79
C HIS A 597 -22.53 -9.18 -4.16
N SER A 598 -22.62 -10.16 -3.26
CA SER A 598 -23.88 -10.51 -2.59
C SER A 598 -24.33 -9.50 -1.53
N THR A 599 -23.49 -8.50 -1.18
CA THR A 599 -23.87 -7.36 -0.34
C THR A 599 -23.52 -6.02 -0.99
N THR A 600 -22.32 -5.49 -0.79
CA THR A 600 -21.95 -4.12 -1.17
C THR A 600 -20.74 -4.14 -2.10
N GLY A 601 -20.72 -3.31 -3.14
CA GLY A 601 -19.54 -3.09 -3.97
C GLY A 601 -18.44 -2.37 -3.19
N ILE A 602 -18.68 -1.10 -2.85
CA ILE A 602 -17.78 -0.29 -2.03
C ILE A 602 -18.46 0.11 -0.73
N GLN A 603 -17.84 -0.14 0.42
CA GLN A 603 -18.33 0.28 1.72
C GLN A 603 -17.28 1.14 2.45
N ILE A 604 -17.62 2.39 2.73
CA ILE A 604 -16.86 3.28 3.62
C ILE A 604 -17.65 3.38 4.93
N GLU A 605 -17.11 2.81 5.99
CA GLU A 605 -17.73 2.73 7.29
C GLU A 605 -16.78 3.27 8.38
N LEU A 606 -17.31 4.10 9.27
CA LEU A 606 -16.59 4.63 10.43
C LEU A 606 -15.23 5.25 10.05
N SER A 607 -15.20 5.98 8.94
CA SER A 607 -13.98 6.45 8.26
C SER A 607 -14.13 7.89 7.78
N GLU A 608 -13.05 8.52 7.30
CA GLU A 608 -13.06 9.93 6.87
C GLU A 608 -12.25 10.10 5.58
N LYS A 609 -12.57 11.11 4.76
CA LYS A 609 -11.69 11.54 3.65
C LYS A 609 -11.44 10.45 2.62
N ALA A 610 -12.41 10.22 1.75
CA ALA A 610 -12.36 9.19 0.71
C ALA A 610 -12.66 9.74 -0.68
N ILE A 611 -11.89 9.31 -1.69
CA ILE A 611 -12.20 9.54 -3.10
C ILE A 611 -12.62 8.21 -3.73
N ILE A 612 -13.85 8.17 -4.24
CA ILE A 612 -14.42 7.06 -5.01
C ILE A 612 -14.68 7.59 -6.42
N ALA A 613 -13.77 7.32 -7.35
CA ALA A 613 -13.86 7.91 -8.68
C ALA A 613 -13.48 6.99 -9.83
N ASP A 614 -14.10 7.17 -10.99
CA ASP A 614 -13.78 6.41 -12.20
C ASP A 614 -13.96 4.89 -12.06
N ASN A 615 -14.90 4.44 -11.22
CA ASN A 615 -15.18 3.01 -11.06
C ASN A 615 -16.39 2.57 -11.89
N HIS A 616 -16.38 1.30 -12.29
CA HIS A 616 -17.53 0.58 -12.84
C HIS A 616 -18.10 -0.33 -11.77
N LEU A 617 -19.30 -0.03 -11.28
CA LEU A 617 -20.00 -0.82 -10.26
C LEU A 617 -21.21 -1.49 -10.90
N SER A 618 -21.27 -2.81 -10.95
CA SER A 618 -22.39 -3.51 -11.59
C SER A 618 -22.80 -4.79 -10.87
N ARG A 619 -24.08 -5.17 -10.95
CA ARG A 619 -24.59 -6.44 -10.40
C ARG A 619 -24.35 -6.67 -8.90
N ASN A 620 -23.95 -5.64 -8.15
CA ASN A 620 -23.84 -5.69 -6.70
C ASN A 620 -25.23 -5.47 -6.11
N VAL A 621 -25.56 -6.13 -4.99
CA VAL A 621 -26.82 -5.85 -4.28
C VAL A 621 -26.89 -4.36 -3.89
N LEU A 622 -25.77 -3.78 -3.44
CA LEU A 622 -25.59 -2.35 -3.24
C LEU A 622 -24.32 -1.88 -3.96
N GLY A 623 -24.40 -0.84 -4.80
CA GLY A 623 -23.25 -0.25 -5.47
C GLY A 623 -22.21 0.31 -4.48
N ALA A 624 -22.56 1.40 -3.79
CA ALA A 624 -21.73 1.97 -2.73
C ALA A 624 -22.51 2.34 -1.48
N LYS A 625 -21.90 2.13 -0.30
CA LYS A 625 -22.42 2.48 1.02
C LYS A 625 -21.46 3.39 1.75
N ILE A 626 -21.93 4.55 2.19
CA ILE A 626 -21.23 5.43 3.13
C ILE A 626 -22.02 5.42 4.43
N ILE A 627 -21.39 5.01 5.53
CA ILE A 627 -22.05 4.93 6.83
C ILE A 627 -21.16 5.50 7.91
N ASN A 628 -21.70 6.42 8.70
CA ASN A 628 -20.99 7.10 9.80
C ASN A 628 -19.59 7.57 9.35
N SER A 629 -19.50 8.19 8.18
CA SER A 629 -18.25 8.57 7.55
C SER A 629 -18.40 9.89 6.83
N GLY A 630 -17.37 10.74 6.86
CA GLY A 630 -17.41 12.08 6.28
C GLY A 630 -16.30 12.38 5.26
N ASP A 631 -16.38 13.55 4.63
CA ASP A 631 -15.43 14.05 3.62
C ASP A 631 -15.26 13.03 2.48
N VAL A 632 -16.37 12.70 1.80
CA VAL A 632 -16.35 11.67 0.74
C VAL A 632 -16.72 12.27 -0.60
N GLU A 633 -15.80 12.14 -1.55
CA GLU A 633 -15.92 12.56 -2.93
C GLU A 633 -16.28 11.35 -3.81
N ILE A 634 -17.49 11.32 -4.38
CA ILE A 634 -17.99 10.28 -5.29
C ILE A 634 -18.16 10.88 -6.69
N TRP A 635 -17.21 10.62 -7.59
CA TRP A 635 -17.13 11.30 -8.88
C TRP A 635 -17.00 10.35 -10.06
N ASN A 636 -17.73 10.62 -11.14
CA ASN A 636 -17.45 9.97 -12.43
C ASN A 636 -17.42 8.45 -12.35
N ASN A 637 -18.28 7.83 -11.54
CA ASN A 637 -18.47 6.40 -11.53
C ASN A 637 -19.60 6.02 -12.49
N THR A 638 -19.51 4.85 -13.10
CA THR A 638 -20.61 4.22 -13.82
C THR A 638 -21.20 3.12 -12.96
N ILE A 639 -22.42 3.32 -12.47
CA ILE A 639 -23.10 2.42 -11.54
C ILE A 639 -24.31 1.83 -12.26
N ASP A 640 -24.27 0.52 -12.54
CA ASP A 640 -25.40 -0.26 -13.02
C ASP A 640 -25.97 -1.08 -11.86
N ALA A 641 -26.96 -0.51 -11.19
CA ALA A 641 -27.48 -1.04 -9.94
C ALA A 641 -28.37 -2.25 -10.18
N ALA A 642 -27.98 -3.41 -9.63
CA ALA A 642 -28.87 -4.57 -9.60
C ALA A 642 -30.03 -4.36 -8.63
N THR A 643 -29.76 -3.88 -7.40
CA THR A 643 -30.82 -3.65 -6.41
C THR A 643 -30.78 -2.25 -5.81
N ARG A 644 -29.61 -1.74 -5.42
CA ARG A 644 -29.48 -0.38 -4.89
C ARG A 644 -28.19 0.25 -5.39
N ALA A 645 -28.24 1.48 -5.88
CA ALA A 645 -27.07 2.18 -6.40
C ALA A 645 -26.22 2.74 -5.26
N LEU A 646 -26.84 3.54 -4.39
CA LEU A 646 -26.15 4.26 -3.32
C LEU A 646 -26.90 4.15 -2.00
N SER A 647 -26.15 4.09 -0.91
CA SER A 647 -26.68 4.22 0.44
C SER A 647 -25.83 5.16 1.29
N PHE A 648 -26.49 6.04 2.02
CA PHE A 648 -25.94 6.91 3.03
C PHE A 648 -26.63 6.60 4.35
N ALA A 649 -25.87 6.41 5.42
CA ALA A 649 -26.45 6.07 6.72
C ALA A 649 -25.72 6.76 7.87
N GLN A 650 -26.50 7.24 8.83
CA GLN A 650 -26.04 7.60 10.16
C GLN A 650 -26.74 6.70 11.18
N ASP A 651 -26.01 6.15 12.13
CA ASP A 651 -26.55 5.51 13.34
C ASP A 651 -25.97 6.16 14.60
N GLU A 652 -26.22 5.58 15.78
CA GLU A 652 -25.81 6.13 17.07
C GLU A 652 -24.30 6.13 17.32
N ARG A 653 -23.52 5.38 16.52
CA ARG A 653 -22.07 5.25 16.74
C ARG A 653 -21.37 6.58 16.52
N ARG A 654 -20.46 6.92 17.43
CA ARG A 654 -19.55 8.07 17.37
C ARG A 654 -18.16 7.63 17.80
N GLN A 655 -17.14 8.34 17.32
CA GLN A 655 -15.74 8.02 17.58
C GLN A 655 -15.47 7.82 19.07
N ALA A 656 -15.11 6.59 19.44
CA ALA A 656 -14.83 6.21 20.82
C ALA A 656 -13.44 6.67 21.29
N ASP A 657 -12.49 6.82 20.37
CA ASP A 657 -11.15 7.33 20.67
C ASP A 657 -11.14 8.86 20.65
N ALA A 658 -11.02 9.48 21.83
CA ALA A 658 -10.97 10.94 21.99
C ALA A 658 -9.85 11.61 21.17
N GLY A 659 -8.74 10.90 20.90
CA GLY A 659 -7.65 11.39 20.07
C GLY A 659 -7.98 11.43 18.57
N LEU A 660 -9.03 10.74 18.14
CA LEU A 660 -9.48 10.66 16.75
C LEU A 660 -10.77 11.44 16.49
N THR A 661 -11.49 11.91 17.51
CA THR A 661 -12.82 12.54 17.34
C THR A 661 -12.82 13.74 16.39
N SER A 662 -11.74 14.54 16.35
CA SER A 662 -11.62 15.69 15.43
C SER A 662 -11.05 15.32 14.05
N ILE A 663 -10.71 14.05 13.84
CA ILE A 663 -10.03 13.56 12.63
C ILE A 663 -10.94 12.59 11.87
N ILE A 664 -11.63 11.70 12.59
CA ILE A 664 -12.54 10.68 12.09
C ILE A 664 -13.69 10.60 13.10
N PRO A 665 -14.63 11.56 13.12
CA PRO A 665 -15.71 11.66 14.11
C PRO A 665 -16.73 10.51 14.08
N TRP A 666 -16.75 9.72 13.01
CA TRP A 666 -17.80 8.75 12.68
C TRP A 666 -19.17 9.42 12.47
N VAL A 667 -19.17 10.49 11.67
CA VAL A 667 -20.36 11.28 11.34
C VAL A 667 -20.50 11.34 9.83
N LEU A 668 -21.70 11.08 9.33
CA LEU A 668 -22.09 11.29 7.95
C LEU A 668 -22.19 12.79 7.69
N ASP A 669 -21.16 13.35 7.06
CA ASP A 669 -21.11 14.76 6.68
C ASP A 669 -20.16 15.01 5.51
N ASP A 670 -20.33 16.13 4.82
CA ASP A 670 -19.53 16.56 3.66
C ASP A 670 -19.37 15.49 2.56
N ILE A 671 -20.48 14.86 2.16
CA ILE A 671 -20.50 13.90 1.05
C ILE A 671 -20.86 14.62 -0.24
N ARG A 672 -20.00 14.52 -1.26
CA ARG A 672 -20.22 15.14 -2.58
C ARG A 672 -20.33 14.05 -3.65
N VAL A 673 -21.47 14.03 -4.35
CA VAL A 673 -21.75 13.08 -5.43
C VAL A 673 -21.97 13.84 -6.74
N ARG A 674 -21.03 13.72 -7.69
CA ARG A 674 -21.04 14.51 -8.93
C ARG A 674 -20.66 13.71 -10.17
N ASN A 675 -21.25 14.07 -11.31
CA ASN A 675 -20.89 13.54 -12.63
C ASN A 675 -20.97 12.00 -12.75
N ASN A 676 -21.67 11.31 -11.86
CA ASN A 676 -21.82 9.86 -11.93
C ASN A 676 -22.92 9.50 -12.93
N VAL A 677 -22.83 8.31 -13.51
CA VAL A 677 -23.95 7.67 -14.22
C VAL A 677 -24.55 6.61 -13.30
N LEU A 678 -25.83 6.72 -13.01
CA LEU A 678 -26.59 5.77 -12.20
C LEU A 678 -27.71 5.17 -13.04
N SER A 679 -27.55 3.91 -13.44
CA SER A 679 -28.53 3.10 -14.15
C SER A 679 -29.28 2.22 -13.15
N TYR A 680 -30.61 2.28 -13.19
CA TYR A 680 -31.47 1.43 -12.36
C TYR A 680 -32.09 0.31 -13.20
N GLY A 681 -31.83 -0.93 -12.80
CA GLY A 681 -32.40 -2.12 -13.43
C GLY A 681 -33.86 -2.40 -13.03
N VAL A 682 -34.48 -3.36 -13.71
CA VAL A 682 -35.82 -3.88 -13.36
C VAL A 682 -35.87 -4.51 -11.97
N ASP A 683 -34.75 -5.05 -11.51
CA ASP A 683 -34.59 -5.67 -10.19
C ASP A 683 -34.21 -4.64 -9.10
N SER A 684 -34.19 -3.35 -9.46
CA SER A 684 -33.91 -2.29 -8.52
C SER A 684 -34.92 -2.28 -7.38
N SER A 685 -34.43 -2.11 -6.16
CA SER A 685 -35.25 -1.93 -4.97
C SER A 685 -36.13 -0.68 -5.09
N SER A 686 -37.17 -0.63 -4.27
CA SER A 686 -38.05 0.53 -4.12
C SER A 686 -37.35 1.80 -3.64
N CYS A 687 -36.07 1.76 -3.31
CA CYS A 687 -35.29 2.91 -2.87
C CYS A 687 -33.88 2.85 -3.49
N PRO A 688 -33.71 3.11 -4.79
CA PRO A 688 -32.44 2.89 -5.50
C PRO A 688 -31.28 3.71 -4.91
N ILE A 689 -31.60 4.90 -4.40
CA ILE A 689 -30.76 5.66 -3.49
C ILE A 689 -31.45 5.67 -2.13
N LEU A 690 -30.71 5.37 -1.07
CA LEU A 690 -31.22 5.39 0.30
C LEU A 690 -30.35 6.19 1.23
N ALA A 691 -30.92 7.26 1.76
CA ALA A 691 -30.30 8.08 2.78
C ALA A 691 -31.09 7.92 4.08
N GLN A 692 -30.44 7.43 5.14
CA GLN A 692 -31.08 7.11 6.42
C GLN A 692 -30.34 7.72 7.59
N ASP A 693 -31.11 8.09 8.61
CA ASP A 693 -30.60 8.39 9.94
C ASP A 693 -31.44 7.60 10.94
N SER A 694 -30.80 6.64 11.60
CA SER A 694 -31.45 5.76 12.58
C SER A 694 -31.90 6.53 13.82
N GLU A 695 -31.23 7.64 14.16
CA GLU A 695 -31.59 8.48 15.30
C GLU A 695 -32.73 9.47 14.97
N ARG A 696 -33.13 9.56 13.69
CA ARG A 696 -34.24 10.42 13.21
C ARG A 696 -34.06 11.91 13.56
N ARG A 697 -32.82 12.40 13.52
CA ARG A 697 -32.43 13.80 13.76
C ARG A 697 -32.15 14.55 12.45
N LEU A 698 -31.53 13.88 11.49
CA LEU A 698 -31.11 14.45 10.22
C LEU A 698 -32.20 14.26 9.15
N GLY A 699 -32.27 15.19 8.19
CA GLY A 699 -33.20 15.08 7.08
C GLY A 699 -33.05 16.18 6.04
N GLY A 700 -33.63 15.96 4.85
CA GLY A 700 -33.52 16.88 3.73
C GLY A 700 -32.07 17.25 3.41
N ALA A 701 -31.79 18.55 3.27
CA ALA A 701 -30.44 19.08 3.05
C ALA A 701 -29.48 18.88 4.26
N GLY A 702 -30.03 18.74 5.48
CA GLY A 702 -29.26 18.66 6.72
C GLY A 702 -28.61 17.29 6.99
N LEU A 703 -28.69 16.35 6.05
CA LEU A 703 -28.08 15.02 6.17
C LEU A 703 -26.56 15.03 5.88
N GLY A 704 -26.01 16.12 5.34
CA GLY A 704 -24.59 16.18 4.97
C GLY A 704 -24.26 15.51 3.63
N VAL A 705 -25.29 15.21 2.81
CA VAL A 705 -25.12 14.60 1.48
C VAL A 705 -25.58 15.57 0.39
N SER A 706 -24.61 16.04 -0.40
CA SER A 706 -24.86 16.89 -1.56
C SER A 706 -24.70 16.10 -2.85
N MET A 707 -25.75 16.03 -3.67
CA MET A 707 -25.75 15.40 -4.98
C MET A 707 -26.02 16.45 -6.06
N ASP A 708 -25.29 16.44 -7.18
CA ASP A 708 -25.57 17.30 -8.33
C ASP A 708 -24.87 16.82 -9.61
N SER A 709 -25.25 17.35 -10.77
CA SER A 709 -24.58 17.08 -12.06
C SER A 709 -24.50 15.58 -12.44
N ASN A 710 -25.36 14.74 -11.89
CA ASN A 710 -25.38 13.30 -12.16
C ASN A 710 -26.33 12.98 -13.33
N VAL A 711 -26.04 11.88 -14.02
CA VAL A 711 -26.91 11.32 -15.06
C VAL A 711 -27.59 10.08 -14.49
N TYR A 712 -28.90 10.12 -14.40
CA TYR A 712 -29.72 9.02 -13.94
C TYR A 712 -30.39 8.35 -15.13
N TYR A 713 -30.58 7.03 -15.06
CA TYR A 713 -31.40 6.30 -16.01
C TYR A 713 -32.36 5.35 -15.29
N ARG A 714 -33.61 5.34 -15.73
CA ARG A 714 -34.61 4.32 -15.39
C ARG A 714 -35.42 3.98 -16.63
N ARG A 715 -35.95 2.75 -16.74
CA ARG A 715 -36.69 2.32 -17.94
C ARG A 715 -37.94 3.16 -18.18
N ASP A 716 -38.74 3.34 -17.13
CA ASP A 716 -39.99 4.08 -17.13
C ASP A 716 -40.24 4.69 -15.74
N SER A 717 -41.35 5.41 -15.54
CA SER A 717 -41.65 6.05 -14.26
C SER A 717 -41.86 5.09 -13.10
N SER A 718 -42.07 3.80 -13.37
CA SER A 718 -42.35 2.76 -12.38
C SER A 718 -41.22 1.76 -12.15
N THR A 719 -40.16 1.84 -12.94
CA THR A 719 -39.08 0.86 -12.94
C THR A 719 -37.73 1.54 -12.69
N PRO A 720 -37.41 1.90 -11.44
CA PRO A 720 -38.24 1.82 -10.23
C PRO A 720 -39.12 3.08 -10.01
N ASP A 721 -40.21 2.90 -9.24
CA ASP A 721 -41.20 3.96 -8.89
C ASP A 721 -40.55 5.16 -8.20
N ASN A 722 -39.67 4.89 -7.22
CA ASN A 722 -38.96 5.94 -6.50
C ASN A 722 -37.58 6.17 -7.12
N LEU A 723 -37.18 7.44 -7.21
CA LEU A 723 -35.80 7.80 -7.52
C LEU A 723 -34.90 7.59 -6.30
N ALA A 724 -35.39 7.97 -5.12
CA ALA A 724 -34.65 7.85 -3.87
C ALA A 724 -35.61 7.72 -2.67
N CYS A 725 -35.07 7.30 -1.54
CA CYS A 725 -35.69 7.40 -0.23
C CYS A 725 -34.72 8.12 0.70
N TRP A 726 -35.20 9.16 1.38
CA TRP A 726 -34.34 10.13 2.05
C TRP A 726 -34.77 10.37 3.49
N ALA A 727 -33.82 10.64 4.37
CA ALA A 727 -34.08 10.93 5.77
C ALA A 727 -34.97 12.17 5.92
N ASN A 728 -35.93 12.11 6.84
CA ASN A 728 -36.96 13.12 7.07
C ASN A 728 -37.11 13.44 8.57
N GLY A 729 -35.99 13.46 9.29
CA GLY A 729 -35.96 13.70 10.74
C GLY A 729 -36.91 12.78 11.50
N ALA A 730 -37.67 13.34 12.43
CA ALA A 730 -38.61 12.62 13.28
C ALA A 730 -39.68 11.83 12.50
N SER A 731 -40.01 12.27 11.27
CA SER A 731 -40.97 11.60 10.39
C SER A 731 -40.40 10.36 9.68
N GLY A 732 -39.15 9.98 9.95
CA GLY A 732 -38.53 8.76 9.44
C GLY A 732 -37.94 8.94 8.05
N THR A 733 -38.34 8.11 7.08
CA THR A 733 -37.82 8.14 5.70
C THR A 733 -38.93 8.52 4.73
N LYS A 734 -38.66 9.49 3.85
CA LYS A 734 -39.56 9.94 2.80
C LYS A 734 -39.13 9.36 1.45
N SER A 735 -40.05 8.72 0.73
CA SER A 735 -39.84 8.33 -0.65
C SER A 735 -40.01 9.54 -1.59
N VAL A 736 -39.14 9.67 -2.59
CA VAL A 736 -39.22 10.69 -3.64
C VAL A 736 -39.19 10.02 -5.01
N LYS A 737 -40.15 10.38 -5.88
CA LYS A 737 -40.40 9.70 -7.16
C LYS A 737 -39.71 10.33 -8.35
N THR A 738 -39.44 11.63 -8.27
CA THR A 738 -38.90 12.42 -9.38
C THR A 738 -37.71 13.25 -8.95
N LEU A 739 -36.92 13.69 -9.94
CA LEU A 739 -35.80 14.60 -9.70
C LEU A 739 -36.31 15.93 -9.10
N ALA A 740 -37.43 16.44 -9.60
CA ALA A 740 -38.06 17.67 -9.08
C ALA A 740 -38.45 17.55 -7.60
N GLU A 741 -39.01 16.41 -7.18
CA GLU A 741 -39.33 16.16 -5.77
C GLU A 741 -38.08 16.06 -4.91
N LEU A 742 -37.03 15.37 -5.39
CA LEU A 742 -35.76 15.28 -4.67
C LEU A 742 -35.14 16.66 -4.50
N THR A 743 -35.09 17.48 -5.56
CA THR A 743 -34.57 18.85 -5.52
C THR A 743 -35.39 19.74 -4.60
N ALA A 744 -36.73 19.67 -4.65
CA ALA A 744 -37.58 20.45 -3.76
C ALA A 744 -37.39 20.08 -2.28
N PHE A 745 -37.17 18.79 -2.00
CA PHE A 745 -37.03 18.30 -0.63
C PHE A 745 -35.64 18.49 -0.03
N THR A 746 -34.59 18.35 -0.83
CA THR A 746 -33.18 18.29 -0.36
C THR A 746 -32.33 19.44 -0.85
N GLY A 747 -32.76 20.16 -1.89
CA GLY A 747 -31.94 21.13 -2.62
C GLY A 747 -30.94 20.51 -3.61
N ASN A 748 -30.81 19.19 -3.64
CA ASN A 748 -29.87 18.46 -4.50
C ASN A 748 -30.31 18.39 -5.97
N ASP A 749 -29.38 18.00 -6.84
CA ASP A 749 -29.61 17.55 -8.21
C ASP A 749 -30.24 18.58 -9.16
N ARG A 750 -30.02 19.87 -8.90
CA ARG A 750 -30.50 20.98 -9.74
C ARG A 750 -29.94 20.95 -11.17
N SER A 751 -28.71 20.45 -11.30
CA SER A 751 -27.94 20.34 -12.55
C SER A 751 -27.94 18.92 -13.11
N SER A 752 -28.59 17.97 -12.43
CA SER A 752 -28.66 16.57 -12.85
C SER A 752 -29.75 16.34 -13.89
N ALA A 753 -29.71 15.20 -14.56
CA ALA A 753 -30.73 14.82 -15.52
C ALA A 753 -31.12 13.36 -15.40
N LEU A 754 -32.40 13.07 -15.66
CA LEU A 754 -32.97 11.72 -15.71
C LEU A 754 -33.30 11.34 -17.15
N TRP A 755 -32.82 10.18 -17.57
CA TRP A 755 -33.16 9.53 -18.83
C TRP A 755 -34.18 8.43 -18.60
N THR A 756 -35.17 8.35 -19.49
CA THR A 756 -36.21 7.33 -19.52
C THR A 756 -36.32 6.71 -20.91
N GLY A 757 -36.66 5.43 -20.98
CA GLY A 757 -36.76 4.67 -22.22
C GLY A 757 -35.62 3.67 -22.38
N ASP A 758 -34.88 3.75 -23.48
CA ASP A 758 -33.84 2.77 -23.82
C ASP A 758 -32.60 2.87 -22.92
N PRO A 759 -31.98 1.72 -22.56
CA PRO A 759 -30.76 1.66 -21.78
C PRO A 759 -29.65 2.60 -22.28
N ILE A 760 -29.06 3.35 -21.36
CA ILE A 760 -27.95 4.26 -21.65
C ILE A 760 -26.58 3.60 -21.55
N LEU A 761 -26.50 2.39 -20.98
CA LEU A 761 -25.29 1.60 -20.89
C LEU A 761 -25.34 0.44 -21.88
N THR A 762 -24.20 0.14 -22.49
CA THR A 762 -24.00 -1.10 -23.25
C THR A 762 -23.76 -2.27 -22.30
N SER A 763 -23.76 -3.51 -22.81
CA SER A 763 -23.39 -4.70 -22.04
C SER A 763 -21.96 -4.68 -21.47
N SER A 764 -21.10 -3.81 -22.01
CA SER A 764 -19.73 -3.59 -21.52
C SER A 764 -19.64 -2.47 -20.47
N LEU A 765 -20.78 -1.97 -19.98
CA LEU A 765 -20.89 -0.80 -19.08
C LEU A 765 -20.38 0.52 -19.70
N ALA A 766 -20.06 0.55 -20.99
CA ALA A 766 -19.79 1.80 -21.69
C ALA A 766 -21.08 2.60 -21.87
N LEU A 767 -21.01 3.90 -21.62
CA LEU A 767 -22.11 4.84 -21.87
C LEU A 767 -22.36 4.98 -23.38
N ARG A 768 -23.64 4.99 -23.78
CA ARG A 768 -24.06 5.20 -25.16
C ARG A 768 -23.60 6.58 -25.65
N ARG A 769 -23.21 6.64 -26.93
CA ARG A 769 -22.47 7.79 -27.47
C ARG A 769 -23.25 9.10 -27.42
N ASP A 770 -24.55 9.05 -27.71
CA ASP A 770 -25.47 10.19 -27.62
C ASP A 770 -25.59 10.74 -26.19
N VAL A 771 -25.60 9.87 -25.16
CA VAL A 771 -25.60 10.29 -23.75
C VAL A 771 -24.26 10.92 -23.39
N LEU A 772 -23.16 10.35 -23.88
CA LEU A 772 -21.83 10.84 -23.59
C LEU A 772 -21.60 12.24 -24.17
N ASP A 773 -22.03 12.45 -25.41
CA ASP A 773 -21.87 13.72 -26.14
C ASP A 773 -22.89 14.78 -25.68
N ALA A 774 -24.08 14.37 -25.24
CA ALA A 774 -25.16 15.25 -24.78
C ALA A 774 -25.87 14.69 -23.52
N PRO A 775 -25.25 14.73 -22.34
CA PRO A 775 -25.75 14.07 -21.12
C PRO A 775 -27.05 14.62 -20.54
N ARG A 776 -27.56 15.75 -21.05
CA ARG A 776 -28.66 16.56 -20.51
C ARG A 776 -28.38 17.20 -19.14
N ALA A 777 -27.55 16.57 -18.31
CA ALA A 777 -27.05 17.14 -17.06
C ALA A 777 -26.01 18.23 -17.34
N ALA A 778 -26.01 19.30 -16.55
CA ALA A 778 -24.94 20.29 -16.54
C ALA A 778 -23.78 19.79 -15.66
N LEU A 779 -22.71 19.32 -16.31
CA LEU A 779 -21.59 18.67 -15.64
C LEU A 779 -20.70 19.65 -14.85
N ALA A 780 -20.28 19.20 -13.67
CA ALA A 780 -19.36 19.92 -12.80
C ALA A 780 -17.91 19.75 -13.28
N ALA A 781 -17.10 20.79 -13.08
CA ALA A 781 -15.67 20.75 -13.33
C ALA A 781 -14.99 19.86 -12.28
N LEU A 782 -14.15 18.91 -12.72
CA LEU A 782 -13.46 18.02 -11.78
C LEU A 782 -12.51 18.77 -10.84
N PRO A 783 -12.60 18.55 -9.51
CA PRO A 783 -11.61 19.04 -8.56
C PRO A 783 -10.20 18.52 -8.87
N SER A 784 -9.17 19.30 -8.56
CA SER A 784 -7.79 18.97 -8.93
C SER A 784 -7.25 17.67 -8.32
N ASP A 785 -7.66 17.37 -7.09
CA ASP A 785 -7.27 16.17 -6.34
C ASP A 785 -7.99 14.92 -6.86
N VAL A 786 -9.28 15.02 -7.16
CA VAL A 786 -10.06 13.97 -7.83
C VAL A 786 -9.47 13.69 -9.23
N ALA A 787 -9.24 14.75 -10.03
CA ALA A 787 -8.66 14.62 -11.36
C ALA A 787 -7.29 13.94 -11.35
N ALA A 788 -6.42 14.34 -10.42
CA ALA A 788 -5.11 13.72 -10.23
C ALA A 788 -5.22 12.25 -9.80
N SER A 789 -6.27 11.86 -9.06
CA SER A 789 -6.46 10.47 -8.62
C SER A 789 -6.88 9.50 -9.72
N ILE A 790 -7.40 10.01 -10.85
CA ILE A 790 -7.86 9.21 -11.99
C ILE A 790 -7.07 9.52 -13.28
N GLY A 791 -6.00 10.31 -13.18
CA GLY A 791 -5.09 10.58 -14.31
C GLY A 791 -5.68 11.48 -15.40
N VAL A 792 -6.57 12.41 -15.05
CA VAL A 792 -7.17 13.37 -16.00
C VAL A 792 -6.85 14.82 -15.62
N ALA A 793 -7.09 15.76 -16.54
CA ALA A 793 -6.88 17.17 -16.28
C ALA A 793 -7.93 17.74 -15.30
N ALA A 794 -7.48 18.59 -14.38
CA ALA A 794 -8.39 19.35 -13.51
C ALA A 794 -9.38 20.17 -14.35
N GLY A 795 -10.63 20.22 -13.90
CA GLY A 795 -11.72 20.89 -14.61
C GLY A 795 -12.33 20.11 -15.77
N ALA A 796 -11.82 18.90 -16.09
CA ALA A 796 -12.46 18.03 -17.07
C ALA A 796 -13.93 17.76 -16.71
N LYS A 797 -14.78 17.62 -17.73
CA LYS A 797 -16.21 17.34 -17.59
C LYS A 797 -16.59 16.13 -18.42
N ARG A 798 -17.16 15.13 -17.78
CA ARG A 798 -17.65 13.90 -18.42
C ARG A 798 -18.73 13.27 -17.54
N PRO A 799 -19.78 12.64 -18.09
CA PRO A 799 -20.66 11.78 -17.32
C PRO A 799 -20.05 10.38 -17.15
N GLY A 800 -20.08 9.84 -15.93
CA GLY A 800 -19.62 8.49 -15.61
C GLY A 800 -18.10 8.32 -15.77
N ALA A 801 -17.66 7.06 -15.80
CA ALA A 801 -16.24 6.72 -15.88
C ALA A 801 -15.57 7.24 -17.17
N PHE A 802 -14.34 7.72 -17.01
CA PHE A 802 -13.38 8.03 -18.06
C PHE A 802 -12.78 6.76 -18.64
N THR A 803 -12.43 5.79 -17.79
CA THR A 803 -11.83 4.53 -18.22
C THR A 803 -12.90 3.50 -18.63
N ALA A 804 -12.51 2.56 -19.49
CA ALA A 804 -13.35 1.41 -19.83
C ALA A 804 -13.32 0.38 -18.68
N ALA A 805 -14.42 -0.37 -18.50
CA ALA A 805 -14.47 -1.46 -17.54
C ALA A 805 -13.36 -2.49 -17.85
N LEU A 806 -12.68 -2.90 -16.79
CA LEU A 806 -11.63 -3.92 -16.81
C LEU A 806 -12.26 -5.32 -16.93
N ARG A 807 -11.47 -6.28 -17.40
CA ARG A 807 -11.89 -7.68 -17.59
C ARG A 807 -10.95 -8.64 -16.91
#